data_AF-A0A485L8X9-F1
#
_entry.id   AF-A0A485L8X9-F1
#
_cell.length_a   1.000
_cell.length_b   1.000
_cell.length_c   1.000
_cell.angle_alpha   90.00
_cell.angle_beta   90.00
_cell.angle_gamma   90.00
#
_symmetry.space_group_name_H-M   'P 1'
#
loop_
_entity.id
_entity.type
_entity.pdbx_description
1 polymer ?
#
loop_
_entity_poly.entity_id
_entity_poly.type
_entity_poly.pdbx_seq_one_letter_code
_entity_poly.pdbx_strand_id
1 'polypeptide(L)'
;MVSSAYLATALAIVASSVNAHGRMIKPAHRGYIGKLPEFKDVVPINYSDNGLSAGGIAQTSGGKHGVCGDPYSGVREHETGGTYGVFPTQGAKAIGACYAPGSTVDITVQVTANHMGVFHFGLCKLNGKHDKETEECFQTLSQPNGQQTWPVPSGNQDFTTQWVLPQGVTCDGDSHCVLRWEYEGGNNPGVPPLGQEWFWNCADVYISNTCGAAPAPSSAAPTYAPTPSSANPTYAPAPSSASPTYAPSPSSVNPTYAPAPSSVNPTSVPAPSSANPTYAPAPSSSSTPAPQPPAGLCGTCNNCLYPGTNACFIGWTEGQCNQISAYKWCGQPTMSNKCGKCNNCYYAAADACFIGWTAAQCAQVPQYSWCGDNAVVPTSNTPSSSYPTVSPSMSQKPSTSPLQYPTTTLSHIPTTTSPPSYSKGGLASVLSKDLFEKLFPAHLPVFTYESLVAAAAKYPEFANNGDDAVNKREVAAFLGQVALETGDLLYVEEIAKADYCQPSATCVCASGKQYFGRGAIQLSWNFNYADFGKVAGKDLLANPELVAQDSELAWWSALWFWNADKWNGNIHKAMQKSGGFATATFIINGGLECGVNPPNKDSEKVRIASYAKYCQVLGVAPGDNLSCQTPAFPPKN
;
A
#
# COMPACT_ATOMS: atom_id res chain seq x y z
N MET A 1 -11.30 55.36 -2.26
CA MET A 1 -11.75 54.75 -0.99
C MET A 1 -12.07 53.29 -1.30
N VAL A 2 -11.12 52.36 -1.05
CA VAL A 2 -11.21 51.22 -0.08
C VAL A 2 -12.51 50.41 -0.22
N SER A 3 -12.59 49.08 -0.33
CA SER A 3 -11.66 47.98 0.02
C SER A 3 -12.25 46.62 -0.43
N SER A 4 -11.38 45.62 -0.68
CA SER A 4 -11.52 44.18 -0.30
C SER A 4 -12.60 43.30 -0.98
N ALA A 5 -12.40 42.01 -1.32
CA ALA A 5 -11.29 41.07 -1.17
C ALA A 5 -11.45 39.90 -2.14
N TYR A 6 -10.33 39.36 -2.62
CA TYR A 6 -10.23 38.08 -3.30
C TYR A 6 -10.31 36.94 -2.26
N LEU A 7 -11.15 35.94 -2.48
CA LEU A 7 -11.08 34.65 -1.79
C LEU A 7 -10.79 33.56 -2.84
N ALA A 8 -9.55 33.07 -2.83
CA ALA A 8 -9.12 31.90 -3.57
C ALA A 8 -9.54 30.64 -2.79
N THR A 9 -10.38 29.80 -3.37
CA THR A 9 -10.72 28.48 -2.84
C THR A 9 -9.67 27.47 -3.32
N ALA A 10 -8.83 27.01 -2.38
CA ALA A 10 -7.91 25.91 -2.58
C ALA A 10 -8.69 24.59 -2.74
N LEU A 11 -8.58 23.97 -3.92
CA LEU A 11 -9.08 22.63 -4.19
C LEU A 11 -7.98 21.63 -3.77
N ALA A 12 -8.12 21.04 -2.60
CA ALA A 12 -7.26 19.94 -2.16
C ALA A 12 -7.61 18.68 -2.97
N ILE A 13 -6.74 18.33 -3.92
CA ILE A 13 -6.83 17.09 -4.70
C ILE A 13 -6.17 15.97 -3.91
N VAL A 14 -6.95 14.90 -3.75
CA VAL A 14 -6.61 13.62 -3.18
C VAL A 14 -5.72 12.86 -4.16
N ALA A 15 -4.60 12.31 -3.70
CA ALA A 15 -3.87 11.29 -4.46
C ALA A 15 -3.81 9.98 -3.68
N SER A 16 -4.35 8.92 -4.29
CA SER A 16 -3.79 7.56 -4.29
C SER A 16 -4.59 6.68 -5.26
N SER A 17 -4.35 6.85 -6.57
CA SER A 17 -4.55 5.78 -7.55
C SER A 17 -3.21 5.09 -7.76
N VAL A 18 -3.08 3.81 -7.38
CA VAL A 18 -1.93 2.99 -7.78
C VAL A 18 -2.17 2.58 -9.23
N ASN A 19 -1.92 3.51 -10.14
CA ASN A 19 -1.91 3.23 -11.56
C ASN A 19 -0.50 2.66 -11.88
N ALA A 20 -0.38 1.57 -12.63
CA ALA A 20 0.87 0.83 -12.84
C ALA A 20 1.62 1.29 -14.10
N HIS A 21 2.85 1.82 -13.99
CA HIS A 21 3.49 2.64 -15.06
C HIS A 21 4.81 2.08 -15.56
N GLY A 22 5.53 1.34 -14.73
CA GLY A 22 6.70 0.59 -15.19
C GLY A 22 7.61 0.19 -14.07
N ARG A 23 8.53 -0.70 -14.39
CA ARG A 23 9.51 -1.23 -13.44
C ARG A 23 10.86 -1.50 -14.10
N MET A 24 11.95 -1.22 -13.39
CA MET A 24 13.30 -1.55 -13.82
C MET A 24 13.60 -3.03 -13.54
N ILE A 25 13.59 -3.85 -14.59
CA ILE A 25 13.75 -5.31 -14.48
C ILE A 25 15.21 -5.75 -14.54
N LYS A 26 16.10 -4.94 -15.12
CA LYS A 26 17.54 -5.19 -15.16
C LYS A 26 18.33 -3.89 -14.98
N PRO A 27 19.17 -3.75 -13.94
CA PRO A 27 19.16 -4.60 -12.75
C PRO A 27 17.78 -4.56 -12.08
N ALA A 28 17.35 -5.66 -11.47
CA ALA A 28 16.04 -5.71 -10.85
C ALA A 28 15.97 -4.74 -9.66
N HIS A 29 15.00 -3.82 -9.70
CA HIS A 29 14.78 -2.89 -8.60
C HIS A 29 14.17 -3.57 -7.37
N ARG A 30 14.28 -2.94 -6.21
CA ARG A 30 13.85 -3.45 -4.89
C ARG A 30 12.40 -3.97 -4.88
N GLY A 31 11.49 -3.31 -5.60
CA GLY A 31 10.10 -3.79 -5.72
C GLY A 31 9.98 -5.06 -6.57
N TYR A 32 10.71 -5.16 -7.68
CA TYR A 32 10.61 -6.31 -8.59
C TYR A 32 11.44 -7.52 -8.17
N ILE A 33 12.59 -7.30 -7.52
CA ILE A 33 13.64 -8.31 -7.32
C ILE A 33 13.12 -9.58 -6.61
N GLY A 34 12.19 -9.45 -5.66
CA GLY A 34 11.57 -10.59 -4.96
C GLY A 34 10.77 -11.55 -5.85
N LYS A 35 10.38 -11.13 -7.08
CA LYS A 35 9.72 -12.00 -8.07
C LYS A 35 10.69 -12.93 -8.80
N LEU A 36 11.99 -12.67 -8.71
CA LEU A 36 12.99 -13.50 -9.35
C LEU A 36 13.27 -14.74 -8.49
N PRO A 37 13.34 -15.95 -9.08
CA PRO A 37 13.50 -17.20 -8.34
C PRO A 37 14.71 -17.22 -7.39
N GLU A 38 15.79 -16.54 -7.75
CA GLU A 38 17.02 -16.46 -6.97
C GLU A 38 16.89 -15.59 -5.71
N PHE A 39 15.89 -14.71 -5.60
CA PHE A 39 15.67 -13.80 -4.45
C PHE A 39 14.44 -14.13 -3.61
N LYS A 40 13.69 -15.20 -3.96
CA LYS A 40 12.41 -15.57 -3.32
C LYS A 40 12.45 -15.69 -1.78
N ASP A 41 13.60 -16.08 -1.22
CA ASP A 41 13.83 -16.27 0.22
C ASP A 41 14.62 -15.11 0.86
N VAL A 42 14.89 -14.05 0.09
CA VAL A 42 15.70 -12.90 0.50
C VAL A 42 14.86 -11.62 0.56
N VAL A 43 14.09 -11.36 -0.50
CA VAL A 43 13.26 -10.16 -0.64
C VAL A 43 11.80 -10.58 -0.81
N PRO A 44 10.85 -10.07 -0.01
CA PRO A 44 9.43 -10.34 -0.21
C PRO A 44 8.95 -9.90 -1.61
N ILE A 45 7.99 -10.62 -2.17
CA ILE A 45 7.36 -10.22 -3.45
C ILE A 45 6.56 -8.92 -3.22
N ASN A 46 6.90 -7.86 -3.96
CA ASN A 46 6.03 -6.69 -4.11
C ASN A 46 5.14 -6.86 -5.35
N TYR A 47 3.82 -6.83 -5.15
CA TYR A 47 2.85 -6.93 -6.24
C TYR A 47 2.51 -5.58 -6.90
N SER A 48 2.90 -4.46 -6.28
CA SER A 48 2.78 -3.09 -6.82
C SER A 48 4.13 -2.51 -7.25
N ASP A 49 5.05 -3.38 -7.65
CA ASP A 49 6.42 -3.08 -8.10
C ASP A 49 6.50 -2.10 -9.27
N ASN A 50 5.45 -2.02 -10.09
CA ASN A 50 5.38 -1.08 -11.22
C ASN A 50 4.59 0.22 -10.93
N GLY A 51 4.16 0.46 -9.69
CA GLY A 51 3.29 1.58 -9.30
C GLY A 51 3.96 2.69 -8.48
N LEU A 52 5.30 2.74 -8.43
CA LEU A 52 6.07 3.60 -7.53
C LEU A 52 6.10 5.07 -7.97
N SER A 53 4.96 5.75 -7.82
CA SER A 53 4.69 7.12 -8.29
C SER A 53 4.94 8.23 -7.26
N ALA A 54 5.60 7.90 -6.14
CA ALA A 54 5.79 8.77 -5.00
C ALA A 54 4.51 9.43 -4.46
N GLY A 55 3.39 8.72 -4.51
CA GLY A 55 2.09 9.23 -4.08
C GLY A 55 1.37 10.08 -5.12
N GLY A 56 1.86 10.13 -6.37
CA GLY A 56 1.21 10.76 -7.52
C GLY A 56 1.41 12.27 -7.61
N ILE A 57 0.88 12.87 -8.69
CA ILE A 57 1.08 14.28 -9.07
C ILE A 57 0.78 15.26 -7.92
N ALA A 58 -0.23 14.97 -7.09
CA ALA A 58 -0.60 15.87 -6.00
C ALA A 58 0.52 16.05 -4.94
N GLN A 59 1.42 15.07 -4.80
CA GLN A 59 2.60 15.19 -3.94
C GLN A 59 3.82 15.72 -4.72
N THR A 60 4.08 15.17 -5.90
CA THR A 60 5.28 15.48 -6.69
C THR A 60 5.27 16.91 -7.25
N SER A 61 4.11 17.50 -7.52
CA SER A 61 3.97 18.89 -7.98
C SER A 61 4.48 19.93 -6.99
N GLY A 62 4.52 19.59 -5.69
CA GLY A 62 5.16 20.40 -4.65
C GLY A 62 6.64 20.09 -4.44
N GLY A 63 7.25 19.25 -5.29
CA GLY A 63 8.62 18.74 -5.16
C GLY A 63 8.81 17.73 -4.03
N LYS A 64 7.71 17.16 -3.49
CA LYS A 64 7.76 16.21 -2.37
C LYS A 64 7.57 14.79 -2.88
N HIS A 65 8.61 13.96 -2.75
CA HIS A 65 8.57 12.55 -3.13
C HIS A 65 9.46 11.69 -2.22
N GLY A 66 9.29 10.37 -2.28
CA GLY A 66 10.29 9.44 -1.77
C GLY A 66 11.44 9.25 -2.72
N VAL A 67 12.59 8.89 -2.16
CA VAL A 67 13.83 8.76 -2.93
C VAL A 67 13.73 7.58 -3.92
N CYS A 68 13.00 6.54 -3.51
CA CYS A 68 12.80 5.32 -4.28
C CYS A 68 11.33 5.09 -4.68
N GLY A 69 10.54 6.17 -4.77
CA GLY A 69 9.17 6.14 -5.32
C GLY A 69 8.05 5.85 -4.32
N ASP A 70 8.38 5.74 -3.03
CA ASP A 70 7.39 5.72 -1.95
C ASP A 70 6.74 7.11 -1.76
N PRO A 71 5.47 7.20 -1.30
CA PRO A 71 4.83 8.47 -0.98
C PRO A 71 5.62 9.29 0.05
N TYR A 72 5.74 10.61 -0.15
CA TYR A 72 6.57 11.48 0.71
C TYR A 72 6.24 11.36 2.21
N SER A 73 4.94 11.31 2.54
CA SER A 73 4.44 11.17 3.91
C SER A 73 4.11 9.72 4.30
N GLY A 74 4.47 8.74 3.46
CA GLY A 74 4.19 7.33 3.66
C GLY A 74 5.35 6.56 4.28
N VAL A 75 5.13 5.25 4.49
CA VAL A 75 6.20 4.33 4.88
C VAL A 75 7.19 4.21 3.71
N ARG A 76 8.49 4.26 4.02
CA ARG A 76 9.58 4.15 3.04
C ARG A 76 9.97 2.70 2.81
N GLU A 77 9.12 1.95 2.13
CA GLU A 77 9.30 0.51 1.93
C GLU A 77 10.42 0.15 0.94
N HIS A 78 10.65 1.01 -0.05
CA HIS A 78 11.63 0.82 -1.12
C HIS A 78 12.96 1.52 -0.86
N GLU A 79 13.06 2.28 0.22
CA GLU A 79 14.33 2.89 0.64
C GLU A 79 15.18 1.90 1.47
N THR A 80 16.49 2.15 1.61
CA THR A 80 17.42 1.22 2.30
C THR A 80 16.94 0.94 3.72
N GLY A 81 16.74 -0.31 4.12
CA GLY A 81 16.18 -0.71 5.42
C GLY A 81 14.65 -0.74 5.49
N GLY A 82 13.95 -0.43 4.41
CA GLY A 82 12.52 -0.70 4.24
C GLY A 82 12.23 -2.18 3.94
N THR A 83 10.95 -2.51 3.77
CA THR A 83 10.46 -3.87 3.45
C THR A 83 11.20 -4.52 2.28
N TYR A 84 11.53 -3.73 1.25
CA TYR A 84 12.15 -4.21 0.02
C TYR A 84 13.62 -3.78 -0.13
N GLY A 85 14.06 -2.78 0.63
CA GLY A 85 15.46 -2.32 0.68
C GLY A 85 16.32 -3.12 1.66
N VAL A 86 16.42 -4.44 1.51
CA VAL A 86 16.93 -5.32 2.57
C VAL A 86 18.46 -5.45 2.65
N PHE A 87 19.24 -4.66 1.91
CA PHE A 87 20.70 -4.67 1.99
C PHE A 87 21.27 -4.60 3.44
N PRO A 88 20.71 -3.79 4.36
CA PRO A 88 21.26 -3.71 5.72
C PRO A 88 21.25 -5.05 6.48
N THR A 89 20.29 -5.93 6.17
CA THR A 89 20.12 -7.23 6.84
C THR A 89 20.62 -8.40 5.99
N GLN A 90 20.57 -8.29 4.66
CA GLN A 90 20.90 -9.38 3.73
C GLN A 90 22.25 -9.20 3.00
N GLY A 91 22.83 -7.99 3.03
CA GLY A 91 24.09 -7.64 2.38
C GLY A 91 24.12 -8.02 0.90
N ALA A 92 25.20 -8.68 0.47
CA ALA A 92 25.39 -9.13 -0.91
C ALA A 92 24.23 -9.95 -1.50
N LYS A 93 23.41 -10.61 -0.67
CA LYS A 93 22.25 -11.38 -1.15
C LYS A 93 21.13 -10.51 -1.71
N ALA A 94 21.09 -9.22 -1.38
CA ALA A 94 20.11 -8.27 -1.89
C ALA A 94 20.56 -7.59 -3.20
N ILE A 95 21.79 -7.87 -3.67
CA ILE A 95 22.38 -7.20 -4.83
C ILE A 95 21.86 -7.81 -6.13
N GLY A 96 21.22 -6.99 -6.96
CA GLY A 96 20.62 -7.41 -8.23
C GLY A 96 21.60 -7.46 -9.41
N ALA A 97 22.75 -6.80 -9.32
CA ALA A 97 23.80 -6.84 -10.34
C ALA A 97 25.18 -6.40 -9.83
N CYS A 98 26.23 -6.77 -10.55
CA CYS A 98 27.63 -6.41 -10.30
C CYS A 98 28.24 -5.83 -11.58
N TYR A 99 28.78 -4.63 -11.53
CA TYR A 99 29.36 -3.93 -12.69
C TYR A 99 30.79 -3.45 -12.42
N ALA A 100 31.58 -3.29 -13.48
CA ALA A 100 32.92 -2.70 -13.37
C ALA A 100 32.84 -1.16 -13.31
N PRO A 101 33.70 -0.48 -12.53
CA PRO A 101 33.76 0.99 -12.53
C PRO A 101 34.01 1.53 -13.93
N GLY A 102 33.30 2.60 -14.32
CA GLY A 102 33.47 3.21 -15.64
C GLY A 102 32.81 2.46 -16.79
N SER A 103 32.19 1.29 -16.55
CA SER A 103 31.58 0.51 -17.62
C SER A 103 30.28 1.14 -18.14
N THR A 104 30.00 0.89 -19.42
CA THR A 104 28.66 1.09 -19.99
C THR A 104 27.81 -0.13 -19.65
N VAL A 105 26.64 0.11 -19.07
CA VAL A 105 25.70 -0.93 -18.65
C VAL A 105 24.39 -0.83 -19.40
N ASP A 106 23.83 -1.99 -19.74
CA ASP A 106 22.46 -2.10 -20.23
C ASP A 106 21.49 -2.09 -19.06
N ILE A 107 20.55 -1.15 -19.07
CA ILE A 107 19.45 -1.04 -18.13
C ILE A 107 18.14 -1.28 -18.88
N THR A 108 17.36 -2.26 -18.41
CA THR A 108 16.07 -2.64 -18.99
C THR A 108 14.93 -2.23 -18.07
N VAL A 109 14.00 -1.45 -18.62
CA VAL A 109 12.77 -1.00 -17.97
C VAL A 109 11.57 -1.57 -18.71
N GLN A 110 10.70 -2.27 -18.00
CA GLN A 110 9.38 -2.64 -18.52
C GLN A 110 8.40 -1.50 -18.27
N VAL A 111 7.86 -0.91 -19.33
CA VAL A 111 6.76 0.07 -19.23
C VAL A 111 5.43 -0.65 -19.38
N THR A 112 4.58 -0.56 -18.36
CA THR A 112 3.25 -1.21 -18.35
C THR A 112 2.14 -0.27 -18.76
N ALA A 113 2.32 1.04 -18.56
CA ALA A 113 1.47 2.09 -19.10
C ALA A 113 2.36 3.25 -19.58
N ASN A 114 2.42 3.42 -20.90
CA ASN A 114 3.29 4.40 -21.53
C ASN A 114 2.63 5.79 -21.58
N HIS A 115 3.36 6.79 -21.09
CA HIS A 115 2.95 8.21 -21.11
C HIS A 115 3.91 9.09 -21.89
N MET A 116 4.65 8.51 -22.85
CA MET A 116 5.74 9.18 -23.58
C MET A 116 6.74 9.79 -22.58
N GLY A 117 7.34 10.95 -22.85
CA GLY A 117 8.24 11.60 -21.89
C GLY A 117 9.67 11.07 -21.94
N VAL A 118 10.36 11.02 -20.80
CA VAL A 118 11.80 10.73 -20.73
C VAL A 118 12.19 9.88 -19.53
N PHE A 119 13.19 9.01 -19.72
CA PHE A 119 13.88 8.35 -18.62
C PHE A 119 15.13 9.12 -18.19
N HIS A 120 15.36 9.12 -16.89
CA HIS A 120 16.57 9.58 -16.24
C HIS A 120 17.15 8.44 -15.40
N PHE A 121 18.48 8.42 -15.26
CA PHE A 121 19.14 7.49 -14.35
C PHE A 121 20.14 8.21 -13.46
N GLY A 122 20.18 7.80 -12.21
CA GLY A 122 21.10 8.30 -11.20
C GLY A 122 21.79 7.15 -10.47
N LEU A 123 22.96 7.44 -9.91
CA LEU A 123 23.70 6.51 -9.06
C LEU A 123 24.06 7.18 -7.74
N CYS A 124 23.72 6.53 -6.63
CA CYS A 124 24.08 6.94 -5.29
C CYS A 124 25.00 5.89 -4.66
N LYS A 125 26.14 6.32 -4.09
CA LYS A 125 27.03 5.44 -3.34
C LYS A 125 26.71 5.52 -1.85
N LEU A 126 26.48 4.36 -1.23
CA LEU A 126 26.26 4.21 0.21
C LEU A 126 27.47 3.49 0.83
N ASN A 127 28.09 4.11 1.85
CA ASN A 127 29.39 3.67 2.38
C ASN A 127 29.27 2.60 3.46
N GLY A 128 28.14 2.57 4.17
CA GLY A 128 27.81 1.59 5.20
C GLY A 128 26.52 0.84 4.93
N LYS A 129 26.36 -0.30 5.62
CA LYS A 129 25.18 -1.17 5.50
C LYS A 129 23.85 -0.47 5.79
N HIS A 130 23.85 0.50 6.69
CA HIS A 130 22.64 1.20 7.15
C HIS A 130 22.53 2.63 6.60
N ASP A 131 23.44 3.03 5.71
CA ASP A 131 23.36 4.33 5.08
C ASP A 131 22.06 4.43 4.27
N LYS A 132 21.49 5.63 4.24
CA LYS A 132 20.27 5.92 3.51
C LYS A 132 20.62 6.79 2.31
N GLU A 133 20.05 6.45 1.17
CA GLU A 133 20.02 7.32 0.00
C GLU A 133 19.25 8.61 0.30
N THR A 134 19.75 9.71 -0.25
CA THR A 134 19.11 11.03 -0.23
C THR A 134 19.11 11.59 -1.66
N GLU A 135 18.32 12.61 -1.94
CA GLU A 135 18.31 13.22 -3.27
C GLU A 135 19.70 13.74 -3.67
N GLU A 136 20.46 14.27 -2.72
CA GLU A 136 21.77 14.86 -2.96
C GLU A 136 22.86 13.84 -3.29
N CYS A 137 22.67 12.56 -2.96
CA CYS A 137 23.67 11.53 -3.22
C CYS A 137 23.63 11.01 -4.67
N PHE A 138 22.53 11.23 -5.39
CA PHE A 138 22.38 10.75 -6.76
C PHE A 138 23.16 11.61 -7.75
N GLN A 139 24.19 11.01 -8.33
CA GLN A 139 24.86 11.54 -9.51
C GLN A 139 24.10 11.11 -10.76
N THR A 140 23.69 12.07 -11.59
CA THR A 140 23.08 11.81 -12.90
C THR A 140 24.04 11.04 -13.81
N LEU A 141 23.54 9.96 -14.41
CA LEU A 141 24.26 9.17 -15.39
C LEU A 141 24.03 9.72 -16.80
N SER A 142 25.00 9.49 -17.68
CA SER A 142 24.90 9.82 -19.10
C SER A 142 24.94 8.55 -19.93
N GLN A 143 24.23 8.58 -21.06
CA GLN A 143 24.40 7.62 -22.14
C GLN A 143 25.80 7.76 -22.79
N PRO A 144 26.28 6.76 -23.55
CA PRO A 144 27.57 6.85 -24.25
C PRO A 144 27.70 8.04 -25.20
N ASN A 145 26.58 8.56 -25.72
CA ASN A 145 26.54 9.74 -26.57
C ASN A 145 26.56 11.08 -25.78
N GLY A 146 26.67 11.01 -24.45
CA GLY A 146 26.69 12.16 -23.54
C GLY A 146 25.32 12.65 -23.07
N GLN A 147 24.20 12.15 -23.63
CA GLN A 147 22.86 12.58 -23.23
C GLN A 147 22.49 12.03 -21.85
N GLN A 148 21.84 12.85 -21.02
CA GLN A 148 21.41 12.47 -19.67
C GLN A 148 19.95 12.01 -19.61
N THR A 149 19.21 12.16 -20.71
CA THR A 149 17.81 11.75 -20.82
C THR A 149 17.63 10.80 -21.99
N TRP A 150 16.68 9.89 -21.89
CA TRP A 150 16.30 9.01 -22.98
C TRP A 150 14.81 9.16 -23.30
N PRO A 151 14.45 9.68 -24.49
CA PRO A 151 13.05 9.84 -24.88
C PRO A 151 12.35 8.48 -24.98
N VAL A 152 11.21 8.34 -24.31
CA VAL A 152 10.44 7.08 -24.27
C VAL A 152 9.59 6.97 -25.54
N PRO A 153 9.85 5.99 -26.43
CA PRO A 153 9.00 5.72 -27.59
C PRO A 153 7.63 5.24 -27.13
N SER A 154 6.63 5.34 -28.00
CA SER A 154 5.32 4.78 -27.71
C SER A 154 5.36 3.25 -27.57
N GLY A 155 4.42 2.71 -26.80
CA GLY A 155 4.24 1.27 -26.61
C GLY A 155 4.53 0.79 -25.19
N ASN A 156 3.76 -0.22 -24.75
CA ASN A 156 3.95 -0.88 -23.46
C ASN A 156 4.83 -2.10 -23.68
N GLN A 157 6.13 -1.95 -23.43
CA GLN A 157 7.13 -2.97 -23.72
C GLN A 157 8.38 -2.77 -22.85
N ASP A 158 9.34 -3.67 -23.03
CA ASP A 158 10.65 -3.58 -22.39
C ASP A 158 11.55 -2.68 -23.25
N PHE A 159 12.13 -1.66 -22.61
CA PHE A 159 13.10 -0.76 -23.22
C PHE A 159 14.46 -1.00 -22.58
N THR A 160 15.45 -1.35 -23.41
CA THR A 160 16.84 -1.50 -22.96
C THR A 160 17.66 -0.32 -23.45
N THR A 161 18.38 0.33 -22.53
CA THR A 161 19.12 1.57 -22.75
C THR A 161 20.52 1.46 -22.16
N GLN A 162 21.47 2.24 -22.67
CA GLN A 162 22.88 2.17 -22.25
C GLN A 162 23.29 3.39 -21.45
N TRP A 163 23.93 3.18 -20.31
CA TRP A 163 24.35 4.24 -19.39
C TRP A 163 25.76 4.00 -18.88
N VAL A 164 26.55 5.06 -18.75
CA VAL A 164 27.95 5.01 -18.34
C VAL A 164 28.03 5.21 -16.83
N LEU A 165 28.57 4.21 -16.12
CA LEU A 165 28.83 4.32 -14.69
C LEU A 165 30.08 5.19 -14.44
N PRO A 166 30.18 5.92 -13.30
CA PRO A 166 31.35 6.73 -13.00
C PRO A 166 32.62 5.87 -12.81
N GLN A 167 33.73 6.26 -13.43
CA GLN A 167 35.00 5.52 -13.35
C GLN A 167 35.60 5.46 -11.94
N GLY A 168 35.40 6.49 -11.13
CA GLY A 168 35.95 6.60 -9.77
C GLY A 168 35.06 6.03 -8.66
N VAL A 169 33.93 5.41 -8.99
CA VAL A 169 32.98 4.91 -7.99
C VAL A 169 33.14 3.40 -7.85
N THR A 170 33.34 2.96 -6.60
CA THR A 170 33.34 1.57 -6.17
C THR A 170 32.49 1.42 -4.91
N CYS A 171 31.73 0.34 -4.83
CA CYS A 171 30.79 0.04 -3.76
C CYS A 171 30.51 -1.47 -3.75
N ASP A 172 31.12 -2.16 -2.80
CA ASP A 172 31.00 -3.60 -2.59
C ASP A 172 31.26 -4.00 -1.13
N GLY A 173 30.98 -5.25 -0.79
CA GLY A 173 31.08 -5.76 0.57
C GLY A 173 30.00 -5.15 1.48
N ASP A 174 30.42 -4.38 2.47
CA ASP A 174 29.52 -3.68 3.40
C ASP A 174 29.04 -2.31 2.86
N SER A 175 29.55 -1.89 1.71
CA SER A 175 29.06 -0.78 0.89
C SER A 175 28.24 -1.31 -0.30
N HIS A 176 27.33 -0.50 -0.84
CA HIS A 176 26.64 -0.77 -2.11
C HIS A 176 26.29 0.54 -2.81
N CYS A 177 25.89 0.45 -4.08
CA CYS A 177 25.33 1.57 -4.81
C CYS A 177 23.85 1.34 -5.08
N VAL A 178 23.10 2.43 -5.09
CA VAL A 178 21.71 2.46 -5.49
C VAL A 178 21.65 3.07 -6.89
N LEU A 179 21.23 2.27 -7.87
CA LEU A 179 20.90 2.73 -9.21
C LEU A 179 19.42 3.14 -9.23
N ARG A 180 19.15 4.40 -9.55
CA ARG A 180 17.78 4.92 -9.61
C ARG A 180 17.36 5.16 -11.04
N TRP A 181 16.20 4.62 -11.38
CA TRP A 181 15.45 4.99 -12.58
C TRP A 181 14.38 6.01 -12.19
N GLU A 182 14.26 7.07 -12.99
CA GLU A 182 13.18 8.04 -12.89
C GLU A 182 12.48 8.14 -14.24
N TYR A 183 11.15 8.12 -14.22
CA TYR A 183 10.34 8.27 -15.42
C TYR A 183 9.47 9.52 -15.30
N GLU A 184 9.81 10.53 -16.07
CA GLU A 184 9.01 11.74 -16.26
C GLU A 184 8.05 11.50 -17.43
N GLY A 185 6.75 11.48 -17.13
CA GLY A 185 5.69 11.39 -18.14
C GLY A 185 5.64 12.63 -19.04
N GLY A 186 5.07 12.46 -20.23
CA GLY A 186 4.86 13.53 -21.22
C GLY A 186 3.39 13.70 -21.62
N ASN A 187 2.47 13.15 -20.84
CA ASN A 187 1.04 13.13 -21.12
C ASN A 187 0.30 14.42 -20.73
N ASN A 188 0.98 15.40 -20.10
CA ASN A 188 0.42 16.71 -19.79
C ASN A 188 1.10 17.83 -20.61
N PRO A 189 0.66 18.12 -21.84
CA PRO A 189 1.28 19.14 -22.68
C PRO A 189 1.27 20.54 -22.03
N GLY A 190 2.42 21.22 -22.09
CA GLY A 190 2.56 22.60 -21.58
C GLY A 190 2.72 22.72 -20.06
N VAL A 191 2.78 21.59 -19.34
CA VAL A 191 3.01 21.56 -17.89
C VAL A 191 4.50 21.36 -17.60
N PRO A 192 5.12 22.12 -16.67
CA PRO A 192 6.52 21.92 -16.29
C PRO A 192 6.75 20.53 -15.67
N PRO A 193 8.01 20.06 -15.58
CA PRO A 193 8.36 18.71 -15.13
C PRO A 193 7.61 18.26 -13.86
N LEU A 194 7.57 19.06 -12.79
CA LEU A 194 6.90 18.69 -11.54
C LEU A 194 5.37 18.48 -11.66
N GLY A 195 4.73 18.98 -12.72
CA GLY A 195 3.32 18.72 -13.00
C GLY A 195 3.07 17.56 -13.95
N GLN A 196 4.13 16.85 -14.40
CA GLN A 196 4.00 15.56 -15.06
C GLN A 196 3.79 14.44 -14.02
N GLU A 197 3.33 13.27 -14.48
CA GLU A 197 3.43 12.05 -13.67
C GLU A 197 4.88 11.60 -13.57
N TRP A 198 5.29 11.14 -12.38
CA TRP A 198 6.64 10.64 -12.16
C TRP A 198 6.64 9.29 -11.48
N PHE A 199 7.66 8.48 -11.80
CA PHE A 199 7.89 7.18 -11.20
C PHE A 199 9.36 6.99 -10.86
N TRP A 200 9.64 6.31 -9.75
CA TRP A 200 11.00 6.05 -9.29
C TRP A 200 11.18 4.59 -8.95
N ASN A 201 12.31 4.02 -9.31
CA ASN A 201 12.73 2.71 -8.84
C ASN A 201 14.19 2.75 -8.41
N CYS A 202 14.52 2.07 -7.31
CA CYS A 202 15.89 1.89 -6.84
C CYS A 202 16.31 0.42 -6.92
N ALA A 203 17.47 0.12 -7.50
CA ALA A 203 18.11 -1.19 -7.48
C ALA A 203 19.44 -1.14 -6.73
N ASP A 204 19.66 -2.14 -5.89
CA ASP A 204 20.94 -2.33 -5.21
C ASP A 204 21.91 -3.07 -6.14
N VAL A 205 23.06 -2.44 -6.39
CA VAL A 205 24.11 -2.96 -7.26
C VAL A 205 25.46 -2.87 -6.59
N TYR A 206 26.36 -3.76 -6.99
CA TYR A 206 27.78 -3.61 -6.72
C TYR A 206 28.49 -2.97 -7.91
N ILE A 207 29.43 -2.07 -7.61
CA ILE A 207 30.40 -1.57 -8.57
C ILE A 207 31.77 -1.91 -8.01
N SER A 208 32.45 -2.87 -8.62
CA SER A 208 33.73 -3.36 -8.11
C SER A 208 34.65 -3.78 -9.24
N ASN A 209 35.96 -3.64 -9.00
CA ASN A 209 36.99 -4.12 -9.92
C ASN A 209 36.98 -5.65 -10.07
N THR A 210 36.30 -6.36 -9.18
CA THR A 210 36.10 -7.81 -9.26
C THR A 210 34.84 -8.20 -10.02
N CYS A 211 33.94 -7.26 -10.32
CA CYS A 211 32.84 -7.52 -11.24
C CYS A 211 33.43 -7.68 -12.64
N GLY A 212 33.11 -8.78 -13.33
CA GLY A 212 33.63 -9.04 -14.68
C GLY A 212 33.32 -7.89 -15.65
N ALA A 213 34.22 -7.62 -16.60
CA ALA A 213 33.97 -6.63 -17.64
C ALA A 213 32.75 -7.06 -18.48
N ALA A 214 31.72 -6.21 -18.55
CA ALA A 214 30.64 -6.41 -19.51
C ALA A 214 31.23 -6.39 -20.94
N PRO A 215 30.71 -7.19 -21.89
CA PRO A 215 31.14 -7.14 -23.28
C PRO A 215 30.93 -5.74 -23.86
N ALA A 216 31.89 -5.26 -24.65
CA ALA A 216 31.80 -3.95 -25.32
C ALA A 216 30.52 -3.85 -26.18
N PRO A 217 29.91 -2.66 -26.32
CA PRO A 217 28.70 -2.48 -27.13
C PRO A 217 28.95 -2.87 -28.59
N SER A 218 28.10 -3.75 -29.12
CA SER A 218 28.02 -3.98 -30.57
C SER A 218 27.51 -2.71 -31.23
N SER A 219 28.34 -2.11 -32.08
CA SER A 219 27.96 -1.02 -32.97
C SER A 219 27.02 -1.53 -34.07
N ALA A 220 25.72 -1.60 -33.78
CA ALA A 220 24.68 -1.78 -34.79
C ALA A 220 23.66 -0.65 -34.66
N ALA A 221 23.64 0.23 -35.67
CA ALA A 221 22.66 1.31 -35.79
C ALA A 221 21.23 0.73 -35.92
N PRO A 222 20.18 1.45 -35.45
CA PRO A 222 18.82 0.93 -35.45
C PRO A 222 18.22 1.05 -36.86
N THR A 223 17.86 -0.09 -37.45
CA THR A 223 17.07 -0.13 -38.70
C THR A 223 15.65 -0.55 -38.36
N TYR A 224 14.72 0.41 -38.28
CA TYR A 224 13.28 0.15 -38.32
C TYR A 224 12.73 0.61 -39.67
N ALA A 225 12.32 -0.35 -40.49
CA ALA A 225 11.29 -0.17 -41.52
C ALA A 225 10.56 -1.52 -41.68
N PRO A 226 9.24 -1.62 -41.42
CA PRO A 226 8.50 -2.86 -41.60
C PRO A 226 7.88 -2.91 -42.99
N THR A 227 7.97 -4.06 -43.65
CA THR A 227 7.07 -4.44 -44.76
C THR A 227 6.88 -5.96 -44.82
N PRO A 228 5.75 -6.45 -45.33
CA PRO A 228 5.00 -7.55 -44.73
C PRO A 228 5.29 -8.92 -45.35
N SER A 229 5.08 -9.97 -44.55
CA SER A 229 5.16 -11.36 -44.94
C SER A 229 3.97 -11.81 -45.80
N SER A 230 4.23 -12.40 -46.96
CA SER A 230 3.33 -13.37 -47.60
C SER A 230 4.11 -14.58 -48.10
N ALA A 231 3.53 -15.75 -47.87
CA ALA A 231 4.12 -17.08 -48.00
C ALA A 231 4.48 -17.54 -49.44
N ASN A 232 5.59 -18.28 -49.54
CA ASN A 232 5.96 -19.49 -50.34
C ASN A 232 5.19 -19.91 -51.63
N PRO A 233 5.73 -20.80 -52.51
CA PRO A 233 7.09 -21.36 -52.63
C PRO A 233 7.67 -21.49 -54.08
N THR A 234 8.98 -21.74 -54.13
CA THR A 234 9.82 -22.52 -55.08
C THR A 234 9.38 -22.75 -56.55
N TYR A 235 10.21 -22.31 -57.51
CA TYR A 235 10.66 -23.07 -58.70
C TYR A 235 11.92 -22.40 -59.31
N ALA A 236 12.97 -23.18 -59.57
CA ALA A 236 14.18 -22.77 -60.34
C ALA A 236 13.87 -22.76 -61.85
N PRO A 237 14.62 -22.05 -62.74
CA PRO A 237 16.05 -22.35 -63.05
C PRO A 237 16.95 -21.12 -63.42
N ALA A 238 18.27 -21.33 -63.47
CA ALA A 238 19.29 -20.47 -64.12
C ALA A 238 19.26 -20.64 -65.67
N PRO A 239 20.02 -19.93 -66.55
CA PRO A 239 21.15 -18.97 -66.42
C PRO A 239 20.85 -17.62 -67.17
N SER A 240 21.70 -16.61 -67.41
CA SER A 240 23.06 -16.54 -67.99
C SER A 240 23.55 -15.08 -68.11
N SER A 241 24.87 -14.88 -67.98
CA SER A 241 25.76 -13.93 -68.70
C SER A 241 25.39 -12.45 -68.88
N ALA A 242 26.24 -11.55 -68.38
CA ALA A 242 27.14 -10.72 -69.20
C ALA A 242 27.82 -9.61 -68.35
N SER A 243 29.15 -9.61 -68.32
CA SER A 243 29.94 -8.40 -68.07
C SER A 243 29.87 -7.47 -69.30
N PRO A 244 30.06 -6.16 -69.12
CA PRO A 244 31.31 -5.62 -69.66
C PRO A 244 32.01 -4.58 -68.77
N THR A 245 33.33 -4.69 -68.83
CA THR A 245 34.40 -3.72 -68.58
C THR A 245 34.13 -2.35 -69.20
N TYR A 246 34.52 -1.25 -68.54
CA TYR A 246 35.35 -0.17 -69.10
C TYR A 246 35.72 0.84 -67.99
N ALA A 247 37.02 1.02 -67.78
CA ALA A 247 37.61 2.18 -67.10
C ALA A 247 37.52 3.41 -68.02
N PRO A 248 37.62 4.64 -67.48
CA PRO A 248 38.94 5.27 -67.45
C PRO A 248 39.21 6.17 -66.22
N SER A 249 40.49 6.30 -65.88
CA SER A 249 41.06 7.45 -65.13
C SER A 249 41.23 8.63 -66.11
N PRO A 250 41.24 9.91 -65.66
CA PRO A 250 42.54 10.53 -65.39
C PRO A 250 42.59 11.67 -64.33
N SER A 251 43.77 11.78 -63.73
CA SER A 251 44.57 12.99 -63.51
C SER A 251 44.31 13.97 -62.36
N SER A 252 45.41 14.09 -61.60
CA SER A 252 45.84 15.07 -60.60
C SER A 252 46.09 16.50 -61.12
N VAL A 253 45.90 17.50 -60.25
CA VAL A 253 46.79 18.68 -60.19
C VAL A 253 46.92 19.17 -58.73
N ASN A 254 48.16 19.34 -58.28
CA ASN A 254 48.63 20.03 -57.05
C ASN A 254 49.23 21.40 -57.53
N PRO A 255 49.39 22.48 -56.73
CA PRO A 255 50.48 22.52 -55.72
C PRO A 255 50.33 23.48 -54.50
N THR A 256 50.96 23.05 -53.39
CA THR A 256 51.95 23.77 -52.53
C THR A 256 51.59 25.09 -51.82
N TYR A 257 51.63 25.09 -50.48
CA TYR A 257 52.63 25.81 -49.64
C TYR A 257 52.65 25.23 -48.19
N ALA A 258 53.85 24.89 -47.72
CA ALA A 258 54.22 24.47 -46.35
C ALA A 258 54.94 25.65 -45.62
N PRO A 259 55.59 25.54 -44.43
CA PRO A 259 55.75 24.45 -43.45
C PRO A 259 55.58 24.86 -41.95
N ALA A 260 55.90 23.93 -41.03
CA ALA A 260 55.84 23.95 -39.55
C ALA A 260 56.71 25.02 -38.82
N PRO A 261 56.65 25.12 -37.47
CA PRO A 261 57.66 24.45 -36.64
C PRO A 261 57.23 24.01 -35.20
N SER A 262 58.20 23.47 -34.46
CA SER A 262 58.18 22.61 -33.27
C SER A 262 58.80 23.20 -31.98
N SER A 263 58.56 22.55 -30.82
CA SER A 263 59.28 22.58 -29.50
C SER A 263 59.24 23.92 -28.70
N VAL A 264 59.27 24.02 -27.36
CA VAL A 264 60.10 23.39 -26.29
C VAL A 264 59.45 23.60 -24.89
N ASN A 265 59.90 22.82 -23.89
CA ASN A 265 59.61 22.78 -22.43
C ASN A 265 60.07 24.06 -21.65
N PRO A 266 59.70 24.28 -20.36
CA PRO A 266 60.50 23.72 -19.24
C PRO A 266 59.78 23.37 -17.91
N THR A 267 60.50 22.51 -17.17
CA THR A 267 60.43 21.98 -15.79
C THR A 267 60.35 22.99 -14.62
N SER A 268 59.71 22.62 -13.50
CA SER A 268 60.35 22.22 -12.20
C SER A 268 59.40 22.30 -10.98
N VAL A 269 59.56 21.34 -10.06
CA VAL A 269 58.86 21.16 -8.76
C VAL A 269 59.76 21.71 -7.63
N PRO A 270 59.23 22.12 -6.46
CA PRO A 270 59.40 21.27 -5.26
C PRO A 270 58.24 21.30 -4.24
N ALA A 271 58.03 20.17 -3.54
CA ALA A 271 57.50 20.08 -2.16
C ALA A 271 58.71 19.82 -1.21
N PRO A 272 58.62 19.66 0.14
CA PRO A 272 57.50 19.76 1.10
C PRO A 272 57.86 20.56 2.39
N SER A 273 56.97 20.69 3.39
CA SER A 273 57.28 20.41 4.81
C SER A 273 56.13 20.70 5.79
N SER A 274 56.08 19.81 6.77
CA SER A 274 55.28 19.73 8.00
C SER A 274 55.65 20.78 9.05
N ALA A 275 54.67 21.24 9.84
CA ALA A 275 54.77 21.32 11.31
C ALA A 275 53.46 21.85 11.94
N ASN A 276 52.88 21.04 12.83
CA ASN A 276 52.13 21.50 14.00
C ASN A 276 53.19 21.63 15.13
N PRO A 277 53.12 22.59 16.07
CA PRO A 277 52.28 22.35 17.26
C PRO A 277 51.68 23.60 17.95
N THR A 278 50.50 23.37 18.55
CA THR A 278 50.08 23.70 19.92
C THR A 278 50.56 25.01 20.56
N TYR A 279 49.63 25.89 20.95
CA TYR A 279 49.46 26.37 22.34
C TYR A 279 48.11 27.09 22.50
N ALA A 280 47.42 26.76 23.59
CA ALA A 280 46.13 27.30 24.01
C ALA A 280 46.19 28.82 24.33
N PRO A 281 45.03 29.46 24.49
CA PRO A 281 44.57 29.63 25.87
C PRO A 281 43.06 29.42 26.06
N ALA A 282 42.73 28.75 27.16
CA ALA A 282 41.55 28.99 27.98
C ALA A 282 42.06 29.34 29.39
N PRO A 283 41.24 29.78 30.37
CA PRO A 283 40.02 30.60 30.34
C PRO A 283 40.20 31.84 31.27
N SER A 284 39.26 32.80 31.26
CA SER A 284 39.11 33.74 32.38
C SER A 284 37.71 33.66 32.97
N SER A 285 37.69 33.11 34.17
CA SER A 285 36.59 32.95 35.10
C SER A 285 36.28 34.27 35.82
N SER A 286 34.99 34.61 35.92
CA SER A 286 34.46 35.24 37.13
C SER A 286 33.32 34.37 37.65
N SER A 287 33.61 33.67 38.74
CA SER A 287 32.71 32.90 39.59
C SER A 287 31.94 33.86 40.50
N THR A 288 30.62 33.79 40.60
CA THR A 288 29.88 33.10 41.68
C THR A 288 28.39 33.50 41.59
N PRO A 289 27.46 32.83 42.29
CA PRO A 289 27.22 31.40 42.39
C PRO A 289 25.96 31.01 41.60
N ALA A 290 25.83 29.73 41.29
CA ALA A 290 24.60 29.15 40.78
C ALA A 290 23.41 29.60 41.66
N PRO A 291 22.32 30.14 41.08
CA PRO A 291 21.03 29.96 41.69
C PRO A 291 20.78 28.46 41.64
N GLN A 292 20.84 27.82 42.81
CA GLN A 292 20.36 26.47 42.97
C GLN A 292 18.93 26.45 42.39
N PRO A 293 18.64 25.70 41.31
CA PRO A 293 17.29 25.66 40.80
C PRO A 293 16.43 25.03 41.91
N PRO A 294 15.31 25.66 42.29
CA PRO A 294 14.40 25.07 43.25
C PRO A 294 13.96 23.69 42.73
N ALA A 295 13.72 22.77 43.66
CA ALA A 295 13.37 21.38 43.38
C ALA A 295 12.38 21.24 42.20
N GLY A 296 12.85 20.63 41.11
CA GLY A 296 12.10 20.46 39.86
C GLY A 296 13.01 20.50 38.63
N LEU A 297 13.90 19.51 38.47
CA LEU A 297 14.94 19.40 37.42
C LEU A 297 14.44 19.40 35.97
N CYS A 298 13.15 19.58 35.73
CA CYS A 298 12.50 19.37 34.43
C CYS A 298 11.96 20.64 33.78
N GLY A 299 11.89 21.79 34.49
CA GLY A 299 11.33 23.02 33.92
C GLY A 299 9.97 22.79 33.24
N THR A 300 9.84 23.20 31.97
CA THR A 300 8.67 22.94 31.12
C THR A 300 8.79 21.67 30.27
N CYS A 301 9.91 20.95 30.36
CA CYS A 301 10.14 19.74 29.59
C CYS A 301 9.33 18.58 30.15
N ASN A 302 8.43 18.03 29.34
CA ASN A 302 7.53 16.94 29.70
C ASN A 302 7.89 15.60 29.03
N ASN A 303 9.13 15.49 28.53
CA ASN A 303 9.69 14.30 27.88
C ASN A 303 11.17 14.14 28.30
N CYS A 304 12.12 13.92 27.38
CA CYS A 304 13.53 13.74 27.68
C CYS A 304 14.30 15.06 27.67
N LEU A 305 14.82 15.51 28.82
CA LEU A 305 15.58 16.75 28.96
C LEU A 305 17.08 16.50 28.83
N TYR A 306 17.79 17.33 28.05
CA TYR A 306 19.23 17.43 28.12
C TYR A 306 19.65 18.63 28.99
N PRO A 307 20.16 18.42 30.23
CA PRO A 307 20.41 19.51 31.17
C PRO A 307 21.52 20.48 30.74
N GLY A 308 22.46 20.03 29.90
CA GLY A 308 23.58 20.84 29.42
C GLY A 308 23.18 22.03 28.55
N THR A 309 22.03 21.95 27.85
CA THR A 309 21.49 23.03 27.01
C THR A 309 20.03 23.36 27.31
N ASN A 310 19.43 22.70 28.29
CA ASN A 310 18.01 22.80 28.64
C ASN A 310 17.04 22.42 27.49
N ALA A 311 17.49 21.59 26.55
CA ALA A 311 16.71 21.16 25.38
C ALA A 311 15.79 19.97 25.72
N CYS A 312 14.52 20.04 25.30
CA CYS A 312 13.52 19.00 25.53
C CYS A 312 13.24 18.21 24.26
N PHE A 313 13.61 16.92 24.26
CA PHE A 313 13.48 16.02 23.13
C PHE A 313 12.13 15.31 23.23
N ILE A 314 11.16 15.78 22.45
CA ILE A 314 9.78 15.27 22.46
C ILE A 314 9.67 14.03 21.57
N GLY A 315 8.92 13.02 22.04
CA GLY A 315 8.65 11.78 21.28
C GLY A 315 9.60 10.63 21.60
N TRP A 316 10.58 10.86 22.49
CA TRP A 316 11.38 9.78 23.05
C TRP A 316 10.61 9.07 24.17
N THR A 317 10.82 7.76 24.27
CA THR A 317 10.36 6.95 25.39
C THR A 317 11.30 7.12 26.59
N GLU A 318 10.81 6.82 27.79
CA GLU A 318 11.66 6.80 28.99
C GLU A 318 12.87 5.88 28.83
N GLY A 319 12.67 4.72 28.18
CA GLY A 319 13.73 3.78 27.86
C GLY A 319 14.81 4.40 26.97
N GLN A 320 14.42 5.10 25.90
CA GLN A 320 15.36 5.80 24.99
C GLN A 320 16.09 6.95 25.71
N CYS A 321 15.40 7.68 26.58
CA CYS A 321 16.01 8.76 27.35
C CYS A 321 17.08 8.25 28.32
N ASN A 322 16.80 7.14 28.99
CA ASN A 322 17.68 6.56 30.00
C ASN A 322 18.86 5.76 29.39
N GLN A 323 18.88 5.53 28.07
CA GLN A 323 20.03 4.91 27.39
C GLN A 323 21.27 5.81 27.38
N ILE A 324 21.09 7.12 27.53
CA ILE A 324 22.20 8.08 27.51
C ILE A 324 22.23 8.81 28.84
N SER A 325 23.23 8.52 29.66
CA SER A 325 23.34 9.04 31.04
C SER A 325 23.41 10.57 31.16
N ALA A 326 23.66 11.27 30.05
CA ALA A 326 23.68 12.72 29.99
C ALA A 326 22.27 13.35 29.86
N TYR A 327 21.25 12.54 29.55
CA TYR A 327 19.86 12.95 29.45
C TYR A 327 19.09 12.57 30.71
N LYS A 328 18.03 13.32 30.99
CA LYS A 328 17.19 13.13 32.17
C LYS A 328 15.73 13.01 31.74
N TRP A 329 15.12 11.89 32.10
CA TRP A 329 13.68 11.71 31.89
C TRP A 329 12.87 12.63 32.81
N CYS A 330 11.92 13.35 32.22
CA CYS A 330 11.19 14.43 32.87
C CYS A 330 9.66 14.35 32.71
N GLY A 331 9.11 13.35 32.02
CA GLY A 331 7.65 13.18 31.94
C GLY A 331 7.07 12.84 33.32
N GLN A 332 5.96 13.40 33.82
CA GLN A 332 5.02 14.46 33.42
C GLN A 332 4.49 15.08 34.74
N PRO A 333 4.22 16.41 34.81
CA PRO A 333 3.12 16.89 35.64
C PRO A 333 2.07 17.66 34.83
N THR A 334 0.84 17.16 34.93
CA THR A 334 -0.47 17.77 34.64
C THR A 334 -0.68 18.38 33.25
N MET A 335 -1.08 17.49 32.36
CA MET A 335 -1.74 17.71 31.08
C MET A 335 -2.99 18.60 31.22
N SER A 336 -3.02 19.71 30.49
CA SER A 336 -4.29 20.24 30.02
C SER A 336 -4.74 19.39 28.83
N ASN A 337 -5.76 18.57 29.08
CA ASN A 337 -6.70 17.91 28.16
C ASN A 337 -6.16 17.13 26.95
N LYS A 338 -5.67 15.91 27.19
CA LYS A 338 -5.66 14.82 26.19
C LYS A 338 -6.96 14.04 26.08
N CYS A 339 -7.95 14.30 26.93
CA CYS A 339 -9.16 13.47 27.01
C CYS A 339 -10.42 14.18 26.49
N GLY A 340 -10.37 15.47 26.17
CA GLY A 340 -11.59 16.23 25.87
C GLY A 340 -12.64 16.04 26.97
N LYS A 341 -13.81 15.50 26.62
CA LYS A 341 -14.89 15.09 27.56
C LYS A 341 -14.88 13.59 27.92
N CYS A 342 -13.90 12.84 27.42
CA CYS A 342 -13.82 11.40 27.58
C CYS A 342 -13.43 10.99 29.00
N ASN A 343 -14.18 10.05 29.57
CA ASN A 343 -13.93 9.45 30.88
C ASN A 343 -13.72 7.93 30.82
N ASN A 344 -13.31 7.40 29.65
CA ASN A 344 -13.02 5.98 29.41
C ASN A 344 -11.86 5.85 28.40
N CYS A 345 -11.84 4.93 27.44
CA CYS A 345 -10.73 4.79 26.49
C CYS A 345 -10.82 5.82 25.35
N TYR A 346 -9.82 6.68 25.15
CA TYR A 346 -9.82 7.79 24.19
C TYR A 346 -8.92 7.52 22.99
N TYR A 347 -9.41 7.80 21.78
CA TYR A 347 -8.64 7.72 20.54
C TYR A 347 -8.41 9.09 19.94
N ALA A 348 -7.15 9.54 19.97
CA ALA A 348 -6.78 10.88 19.56
C ALA A 348 -6.95 11.14 18.05
N ALA A 349 -6.82 10.11 17.19
CA ALA A 349 -6.92 10.32 15.74
C ALA A 349 -8.36 10.54 15.25
N ALA A 350 -9.36 10.21 16.08
CA ALA A 350 -10.78 10.38 15.77
C ALA A 350 -11.53 11.27 16.78
N ASP A 351 -10.84 11.86 17.77
CA ASP A 351 -11.45 12.62 18.89
C ASP A 351 -12.63 11.88 19.53
N ALA A 352 -12.48 10.56 19.74
CA ALA A 352 -13.56 9.66 20.13
C ALA A 352 -13.33 9.02 21.51
N CYS A 353 -14.42 8.86 22.27
CA CYS A 353 -14.41 8.20 23.58
C CYS A 353 -15.16 6.86 23.52
N PHE A 354 -14.43 5.79 23.78
CA PHE A 354 -14.90 4.41 23.76
C PHE A 354 -15.34 4.02 25.17
N ILE A 355 -16.65 4.06 25.40
CA ILE A 355 -17.24 3.76 26.70
C ILE A 355 -17.42 2.25 26.87
N GLY A 356 -17.11 1.73 28.06
CA GLY A 356 -17.34 0.32 28.44
C GLY A 356 -16.13 -0.60 28.33
N TRP A 357 -14.99 -0.08 27.87
CA TRP A 357 -13.72 -0.78 27.97
C TRP A 357 -13.15 -0.63 29.38
N THR A 358 -12.35 -1.61 29.79
CA THR A 358 -11.51 -1.53 30.99
C THR A 358 -10.16 -0.89 30.64
N ALA A 359 -9.46 -0.36 31.65
CA ALA A 359 -8.11 0.18 31.48
C ALA A 359 -7.15 -0.84 30.81
N ALA A 360 -7.29 -2.12 31.14
CA ALA A 360 -6.47 -3.19 30.57
C ALA A 360 -6.75 -3.42 29.09
N GLN A 361 -8.01 -3.36 28.65
CA GLN A 361 -8.40 -3.48 27.24
C GLN A 361 -7.92 -2.27 26.44
N CYS A 362 -8.05 -1.06 27.00
CA CYS A 362 -7.55 0.16 26.39
C CYS A 362 -6.02 0.11 26.15
N ALA A 363 -5.28 -0.47 27.10
CA ALA A 363 -3.83 -0.59 27.02
C ALA A 363 -3.33 -1.64 26.01
N GLN A 364 -4.18 -2.54 25.50
CA GLN A 364 -3.79 -3.52 24.47
C GLN A 364 -3.61 -2.87 23.09
N VAL A 365 -4.16 -1.68 22.89
CA VAL A 365 -4.10 -0.97 21.62
C VAL A 365 -3.27 0.31 21.81
N PRO A 366 -2.02 0.35 21.31
CA PRO A 366 -1.06 1.43 21.61
C PRO A 366 -1.51 2.84 21.18
N GLN A 367 -2.53 2.90 20.31
CA GLN A 367 -3.09 4.14 19.78
C GLN A 367 -4.17 4.74 20.67
N TYR A 368 -4.67 3.99 21.66
CA TYR A 368 -5.68 4.46 22.61
C TYR A 368 -5.06 4.91 23.94
N SER A 369 -5.73 5.83 24.60
CA SER A 369 -5.31 6.43 25.87
C SER A 369 -6.43 6.33 26.89
N TRP A 370 -6.18 5.68 28.03
CA TRP A 370 -7.17 5.59 29.09
C TRP A 370 -7.37 6.95 29.78
N CYS A 371 -8.63 7.41 29.87
CA CYS A 371 -9.02 8.74 30.31
C CYS A 371 -9.95 8.78 31.53
N GLY A 372 -10.26 7.64 32.17
CA GLY A 372 -11.00 7.65 33.45
C GLY A 372 -11.59 6.31 33.86
N ASP A 373 -11.77 6.10 35.17
CA ASP A 373 -12.16 4.83 35.79
C ASP A 373 -13.54 4.33 35.36
N ASN A 374 -13.64 2.99 35.17
CA ASN A 374 -14.83 2.21 34.84
C ASN A 374 -16.15 2.93 35.18
N ALA A 375 -16.68 3.70 34.21
CA ALA A 375 -17.93 4.41 34.40
C ALA A 375 -19.03 3.37 34.65
N VAL A 376 -19.46 3.25 35.90
CA VAL A 376 -20.69 2.54 36.26
C VAL A 376 -21.81 3.22 35.48
N VAL A 377 -22.54 2.42 34.72
CA VAL A 377 -23.76 2.83 34.01
C VAL A 377 -24.64 3.65 34.96
N PRO A 378 -25.08 4.88 34.60
CA PRO A 378 -26.05 5.59 35.42
C PRO A 378 -27.36 4.80 35.43
N THR A 379 -27.64 4.14 36.56
CA THR A 379 -28.98 3.64 36.85
C THR A 379 -29.90 4.82 37.19
N SER A 380 -31.08 4.80 36.57
CA SER A 380 -32.32 5.52 36.91
C SER A 380 -32.38 7.04 36.75
N ASN A 381 -33.34 7.49 35.94
CA ASN A 381 -34.52 8.20 36.45
C ASN A 381 -35.66 8.20 35.41
N THR A 382 -36.59 7.26 35.56
CA THR A 382 -37.95 7.34 35.04
C THR A 382 -38.87 7.62 36.23
N PRO A 383 -39.83 8.58 36.17
CA PRO A 383 -40.82 8.73 37.20
C PRO A 383 -41.87 7.61 37.14
N SER A 384 -42.16 7.10 38.34
CA SER A 384 -43.28 6.24 38.78
C SER A 384 -44.55 6.24 37.93
N SER A 385 -45.08 5.03 37.65
CA SER A 385 -46.48 4.63 37.90
C SER A 385 -46.62 3.12 37.60
N SER A 386 -46.55 2.26 38.63
CA SER A 386 -47.68 1.58 39.27
C SER A 386 -48.17 0.31 38.54
N TYR A 387 -47.96 -0.85 39.17
CA TYR A 387 -48.94 -1.90 39.54
C TYR A 387 -48.29 -3.29 39.69
N PRO A 388 -48.85 -4.22 40.49
CA PRO A 388 -48.24 -4.58 41.76
C PRO A 388 -47.67 -6.00 41.84
N THR A 389 -46.81 -6.11 42.85
CA THR A 389 -46.35 -7.26 43.62
C THR A 389 -47.33 -8.43 43.77
N VAL A 390 -46.81 -9.65 43.55
CA VAL A 390 -47.07 -10.79 44.46
C VAL A 390 -45.78 -11.59 44.62
N SER A 391 -45.41 -11.87 45.87
CA SER A 391 -44.35 -12.75 46.34
C SER A 391 -44.77 -13.22 47.73
N PRO A 392 -44.09 -14.20 48.35
CA PRO A 392 -43.87 -15.60 47.99
C PRO A 392 -44.40 -16.49 49.16
N SER A 393 -44.11 -17.80 49.21
CA SER A 393 -43.83 -18.59 50.45
C SER A 393 -44.06 -20.10 50.23
N MET A 394 -42.97 -20.90 50.25
CA MET A 394 -42.58 -21.91 51.28
C MET A 394 -43.44 -23.18 51.30
N SER A 395 -42.98 -24.40 51.60
CA SER A 395 -41.70 -25.04 51.88
C SER A 395 -42.02 -26.54 52.02
N GLN A 396 -41.10 -27.46 51.71
CA GLN A 396 -40.66 -28.52 52.65
C GLN A 396 -39.57 -29.43 52.03
N LYS A 397 -38.76 -29.98 52.93
CA LYS A 397 -37.40 -30.57 52.80
C LYS A 397 -37.48 -32.13 52.99
N PRO A 398 -36.40 -32.93 53.16
CA PRO A 398 -35.72 -33.75 52.14
C PRO A 398 -35.53 -35.26 52.48
N SER A 399 -34.87 -35.97 51.54
CA SER A 399 -33.93 -37.12 51.71
C SER A 399 -34.47 -38.55 51.91
N THR A 400 -34.13 -39.45 50.97
CA THR A 400 -33.36 -40.72 51.20
C THR A 400 -32.94 -41.37 49.85
N SER A 401 -31.64 -41.68 49.70
CA SER A 401 -31.01 -42.55 48.67
C SER A 401 -31.15 -44.06 49.03
N PRO A 402 -30.59 -45.05 48.27
CA PRO A 402 -30.39 -45.24 46.81
C PRO A 402 -30.77 -46.68 46.32
N LEU A 403 -30.76 -46.95 45.00
CA LEU A 403 -30.17 -48.13 44.29
C LEU A 403 -30.86 -48.51 42.95
N GLN A 404 -30.01 -48.63 41.90
CA GLN A 404 -29.98 -49.52 40.70
C GLN A 404 -31.27 -49.79 39.89
N TYR A 405 -31.29 -49.71 38.55
CA TYR A 405 -30.68 -50.56 37.48
C TYR A 405 -30.89 -49.87 36.10
N PRO A 406 -30.54 -50.44 34.93
CA PRO A 406 -29.31 -51.08 34.49
C PRO A 406 -28.71 -50.42 33.22
N THR A 407 -27.48 -50.80 32.92
CA THR A 407 -26.70 -50.47 31.73
C THR A 407 -27.18 -51.28 30.52
N THR A 408 -27.46 -50.63 29.40
CA THR A 408 -27.51 -51.29 28.08
C THR A 408 -26.55 -50.60 27.13
N THR A 409 -25.70 -51.41 26.56
CA THR A 409 -24.55 -51.14 25.68
C THR A 409 -24.97 -50.52 24.35
N LEU A 410 -24.37 -49.39 23.98
CA LEU A 410 -24.38 -48.90 22.60
C LEU A 410 -23.20 -49.54 21.85
N SER A 411 -23.53 -50.40 20.87
CA SER A 411 -22.57 -50.94 19.91
C SER A 411 -21.89 -49.83 19.12
N HIS A 412 -20.59 -50.02 18.91
CA HIS A 412 -19.72 -49.20 18.07
C HIS A 412 -20.30 -49.01 16.66
N ILE A 413 -20.48 -47.75 16.27
CA ILE A 413 -20.52 -47.34 14.87
C ILE A 413 -19.18 -46.65 14.58
N PRO A 414 -18.41 -47.10 13.58
CA PRO A 414 -17.08 -46.57 13.33
C PRO A 414 -17.13 -45.11 12.88
N THR A 415 -16.46 -44.26 13.66
CA THR A 415 -16.09 -42.89 13.31
C THR A 415 -15.03 -42.90 12.21
N THR A 416 -15.47 -42.78 10.96
CA THR A 416 -14.63 -42.28 9.87
C THR A 416 -15.47 -41.38 8.97
N THR A 417 -15.73 -40.15 9.42
CA THR A 417 -15.99 -39.05 8.48
C THR A 417 -14.73 -38.20 8.46
N SER A 418 -13.92 -38.46 7.44
CA SER A 418 -12.90 -37.54 6.95
C SER A 418 -13.50 -36.12 6.86
N PRO A 419 -12.74 -35.05 7.13
CA PRO A 419 -13.19 -33.70 6.81
C PRO A 419 -13.63 -33.64 5.34
N PRO A 420 -14.70 -32.91 4.99
CA PRO A 420 -15.17 -32.84 3.62
C PRO A 420 -13.98 -32.44 2.73
N SER A 421 -13.70 -33.27 1.72
CA SER A 421 -12.71 -32.94 0.71
C SER A 421 -13.22 -31.73 -0.04
N TYR A 422 -12.75 -30.53 0.35
CA TYR A 422 -13.03 -29.30 -0.36
C TYR A 422 -12.59 -29.51 -1.82
N SER A 423 -13.54 -29.40 -2.74
CA SER A 423 -13.27 -29.41 -4.17
C SER A 423 -12.17 -28.40 -4.49
N LYS A 424 -11.32 -28.70 -5.47
CA LYS A 424 -10.38 -27.73 -6.05
C LYS A 424 -11.17 -26.54 -6.65
N GLY A 425 -11.47 -25.52 -5.85
CA GLY A 425 -12.15 -24.28 -6.28
C GLY A 425 -13.02 -23.65 -5.18
N GLY A 426 -13.40 -22.37 -5.35
CA GLY A 426 -14.28 -21.61 -4.44
C GLY A 426 -13.56 -20.88 -3.31
N LEU A 427 -14.30 -20.14 -2.48
CA LEU A 427 -13.76 -19.23 -1.45
C LEU A 427 -12.66 -19.86 -0.58
N ALA A 428 -12.86 -21.09 -0.09
CA ALA A 428 -11.93 -21.75 0.81
C ALA A 428 -10.56 -22.07 0.17
N SER A 429 -10.48 -22.11 -1.16
CA SER A 429 -9.22 -22.25 -1.89
C SER A 429 -8.40 -20.95 -1.97
N VAL A 430 -9.06 -19.81 -1.76
CA VAL A 430 -8.46 -18.47 -1.82
C VAL A 430 -8.21 -17.91 -0.42
N LEU A 431 -9.19 -18.04 0.48
CA LEU A 431 -9.15 -17.53 1.85
C LEU A 431 -9.22 -18.70 2.83
N SER A 432 -8.09 -19.06 3.44
CA SER A 432 -8.05 -20.05 4.50
C SER A 432 -8.59 -19.49 5.82
N LYS A 433 -8.98 -20.37 6.74
CA LYS A 433 -9.39 -19.97 8.10
C LYS A 433 -8.29 -19.17 8.80
N ASP A 434 -7.07 -19.68 8.82
CA ASP A 434 -5.94 -18.99 9.47
C ASP A 434 -5.70 -17.60 8.90
N LEU A 435 -5.92 -17.42 7.60
CA LEU A 435 -5.80 -16.11 6.97
C LEU A 435 -6.96 -15.19 7.38
N PHE A 436 -8.20 -15.69 7.39
CA PHE A 436 -9.36 -14.95 7.87
C PHE A 436 -9.16 -14.44 9.30
N GLU A 437 -8.73 -15.31 10.22
CA GLU A 437 -8.46 -14.97 11.63
C GLU A 437 -7.33 -13.94 11.77
N LYS A 438 -6.31 -13.98 10.90
CA LYS A 438 -5.24 -12.97 10.86
C LYS A 438 -5.71 -11.63 10.32
N LEU A 439 -6.62 -11.65 9.35
CA LEU A 439 -7.16 -10.44 8.73
C LEU A 439 -8.15 -9.73 9.65
N PHE A 440 -8.94 -10.49 10.42
CA PHE A 440 -9.98 -9.97 11.31
C PHE A 440 -9.85 -10.52 12.75
N PRO A 441 -8.73 -10.29 13.44
CA PRO A 441 -8.45 -10.93 14.74
C PRO A 441 -9.40 -10.54 15.88
N ALA A 442 -10.20 -9.49 15.67
CA ALA A 442 -11.16 -8.97 16.63
C ALA A 442 -12.62 -9.10 16.14
N HIS A 443 -12.88 -9.88 15.09
CA HIS A 443 -14.23 -10.02 14.55
C HIS A 443 -15.24 -10.45 15.62
N LEU A 444 -16.48 -9.96 15.54
CA LEU A 444 -17.53 -10.39 16.45
C LEU A 444 -17.82 -11.90 16.32
N PRO A 445 -18.27 -12.60 17.37
CA PRO A 445 -18.57 -14.04 17.33
C PRO A 445 -19.61 -14.44 16.28
N VAL A 446 -20.46 -13.51 15.86
CA VAL A 446 -21.44 -13.75 14.78
C VAL A 446 -20.77 -13.95 13.42
N PHE A 447 -19.57 -13.41 13.19
CA PHE A 447 -18.85 -13.50 11.92
C PHE A 447 -17.85 -14.67 11.91
N THR A 448 -18.35 -15.91 11.95
CA THR A 448 -17.48 -17.09 11.93
C THR A 448 -17.01 -17.42 10.50
N TYR A 449 -15.80 -17.97 10.37
CA TYR A 449 -15.29 -18.45 9.09
C TYR A 449 -16.13 -19.61 8.53
N GLU A 450 -16.62 -20.50 9.39
CA GLU A 450 -17.44 -21.65 8.99
C GLU A 450 -18.75 -21.20 8.35
N SER A 451 -19.42 -20.20 8.93
CA SER A 451 -20.65 -19.65 8.35
C SER A 451 -20.38 -18.88 7.06
N LEU A 452 -19.23 -18.21 6.92
CA LEU A 452 -18.80 -17.61 5.66
C LEU A 452 -18.64 -18.66 4.56
N VAL A 453 -17.93 -19.75 4.82
CA VAL A 453 -17.75 -20.84 3.86
C VAL A 453 -19.08 -21.51 3.51
N ALA A 454 -19.95 -21.74 4.50
CA ALA A 454 -21.28 -22.31 4.29
C ALA A 454 -22.19 -21.41 3.44
N ALA A 455 -22.13 -20.09 3.65
CA ALA A 455 -22.84 -19.11 2.85
C ALA A 455 -22.28 -19.06 1.40
N ALA A 456 -20.96 -19.08 1.24
CA ALA A 456 -20.31 -19.10 -0.07
C ALA A 456 -20.65 -20.35 -0.89
N ALA A 457 -20.81 -21.51 -0.24
CA ALA A 457 -21.20 -22.76 -0.90
C ALA A 457 -22.58 -22.69 -1.59
N LYS A 458 -23.45 -21.74 -1.21
CA LYS A 458 -24.74 -21.50 -1.89
C LYS A 458 -24.58 -20.77 -3.24
N TYR A 459 -23.40 -20.23 -3.52
CA TYR A 459 -23.04 -19.49 -4.74
C TYR A 459 -21.80 -20.12 -5.37
N PRO A 460 -21.91 -21.28 -6.04
CA PRO A 460 -20.77 -22.10 -6.47
C PRO A 460 -19.85 -21.44 -7.52
N GLU A 461 -20.29 -20.34 -8.15
CA GLU A 461 -19.49 -19.55 -9.10
C GLU A 461 -18.62 -18.49 -8.40
N PHE A 462 -18.96 -18.09 -7.17
CA PHE A 462 -18.21 -17.11 -6.39
C PHE A 462 -16.80 -17.62 -6.08
N ALA A 463 -15.79 -16.85 -6.50
CA ALA A 463 -14.38 -17.23 -6.42
C ALA A 463 -14.09 -18.59 -7.09
N ASN A 464 -14.82 -18.92 -8.16
CA ASN A 464 -14.68 -20.18 -8.88
C ASN A 464 -14.94 -20.07 -10.39
N ASN A 465 -14.49 -18.99 -11.02
CA ASN A 465 -14.74 -18.73 -12.45
C ASN A 465 -13.77 -19.44 -13.43
N GLY A 466 -12.79 -20.19 -12.91
CA GLY A 466 -11.72 -20.83 -13.71
C GLY A 466 -10.42 -20.01 -13.89
N ASP A 467 -10.36 -18.77 -13.42
CA ASP A 467 -9.18 -17.89 -13.41
C ASP A 467 -8.78 -17.54 -11.95
N ASP A 468 -7.62 -18.03 -11.51
CA ASP A 468 -7.12 -17.83 -10.14
C ASP A 468 -6.94 -16.35 -9.78
N ALA A 469 -6.48 -15.51 -10.71
CA ALA A 469 -6.29 -14.10 -10.45
C ALA A 469 -7.63 -13.37 -10.32
N VAL A 470 -8.63 -13.73 -11.12
CA VAL A 470 -9.97 -13.16 -10.98
C VAL A 470 -10.65 -13.63 -9.69
N ASN A 471 -10.51 -14.92 -9.33
CA ASN A 471 -11.04 -15.45 -8.07
C ASN A 471 -10.43 -14.75 -6.85
N LYS A 472 -9.11 -14.54 -6.85
CA LYS A 472 -8.41 -13.79 -5.79
C LYS A 472 -8.86 -12.33 -5.72
N ARG A 473 -9.04 -11.66 -6.86
CA ARG A 473 -9.58 -10.29 -6.90
C ARG A 473 -11.02 -10.23 -6.41
N GLU A 474 -11.87 -11.18 -6.77
CA GLU A 474 -13.24 -11.24 -6.28
C GLU A 474 -13.29 -11.39 -4.75
N VAL A 475 -12.50 -12.28 -4.17
CA VAL A 475 -12.40 -12.43 -2.70
C VAL A 475 -11.82 -11.18 -2.06
N ALA A 476 -10.75 -10.60 -2.61
CA ALA A 476 -10.18 -9.35 -2.10
C ALA A 476 -11.20 -8.21 -2.11
N ALA A 477 -11.98 -8.09 -3.18
CA ALA A 477 -13.02 -7.08 -3.31
C ALA A 477 -14.12 -7.30 -2.28
N PHE A 478 -14.60 -8.54 -2.14
CA PHE A 478 -15.60 -8.89 -1.14
C PHE A 478 -15.13 -8.52 0.29
N LEU A 479 -13.91 -8.91 0.67
CA LEU A 479 -13.33 -8.57 1.97
C LEU A 479 -13.12 -7.05 2.13
N GLY A 480 -12.69 -6.36 1.08
CA GLY A 480 -12.50 -4.91 1.07
C GLY A 480 -13.77 -4.13 1.35
N GLN A 481 -14.88 -4.56 0.75
CA GLN A 481 -16.19 -3.96 0.98
C GLN A 481 -16.69 -4.26 2.38
N VAL A 482 -16.67 -5.54 2.79
CA VAL A 482 -17.11 -5.98 4.13
C VAL A 482 -16.35 -5.25 5.24
N ALA A 483 -15.02 -5.08 5.09
CA ALA A 483 -14.17 -4.39 6.04
C ALA A 483 -14.63 -2.95 6.31
N LEU A 484 -14.97 -2.18 5.26
CA LEU A 484 -15.49 -0.83 5.47
C LEU A 484 -16.89 -0.85 6.08
N GLU A 485 -17.80 -1.69 5.56
CA GLU A 485 -19.19 -1.75 6.03
C GLU A 485 -19.30 -2.07 7.52
N THR A 486 -18.42 -2.92 8.03
CA THR A 486 -18.51 -3.47 9.39
C THR A 486 -17.45 -2.94 10.35
N GLY A 487 -16.55 -2.07 9.88
CA GLY A 487 -15.36 -1.67 10.62
C GLY A 487 -14.50 -2.89 10.99
N ASP A 488 -14.04 -3.63 9.99
CA ASP A 488 -13.26 -4.88 10.14
C ASP A 488 -13.98 -5.94 11.00
N LEU A 489 -15.28 -6.14 10.74
CA LEU A 489 -16.16 -7.10 11.43
C LEU A 489 -16.39 -6.81 12.93
N LEU A 490 -16.10 -5.59 13.39
CA LEU A 490 -16.35 -5.14 14.76
C LEU A 490 -17.80 -4.74 15.01
N TYR A 491 -18.56 -4.46 13.94
CA TYR A 491 -19.96 -4.06 14.01
C TYR A 491 -20.82 -4.97 13.14
N VAL A 492 -21.82 -5.60 13.77
CA VAL A 492 -22.84 -6.40 13.06
C VAL A 492 -24.10 -5.58 12.76
N GLU A 493 -24.31 -4.47 13.46
CA GLU A 493 -25.38 -3.50 13.20
C GLU A 493 -24.79 -2.12 12.95
N GLU A 494 -25.49 -1.33 12.15
CA GLU A 494 -25.17 0.06 11.87
C GLU A 494 -25.07 0.85 13.18
N ILE A 495 -24.09 1.75 13.26
CA ILE A 495 -23.88 2.62 14.43
C ILE A 495 -24.94 3.73 14.44
N ALA A 496 -25.11 4.42 13.31
CA ALA A 496 -26.00 5.57 13.15
C ALA A 496 -27.41 5.17 12.68
N LYS A 497 -28.05 4.26 13.42
CA LYS A 497 -29.31 3.62 13.05
C LYS A 497 -30.42 4.60 12.65
N ALA A 498 -31.10 4.30 11.55
CA ALA A 498 -32.35 4.93 11.12
C ALA A 498 -33.40 3.87 10.73
N ASP A 499 -34.60 4.31 10.35
CA ASP A 499 -35.70 3.38 10.04
C ASP A 499 -35.51 2.62 8.72
N TYR A 500 -34.90 3.26 7.71
CA TYR A 500 -34.69 2.72 6.36
C TYR A 500 -35.96 2.04 5.79
N CYS A 501 -37.11 2.68 6.01
CA CYS A 501 -38.41 2.20 5.55
C CYS A 501 -38.86 2.99 4.32
N GLN A 502 -38.97 2.30 3.18
CA GLN A 502 -39.60 2.81 1.97
C GLN A 502 -40.80 1.93 1.61
N PRO A 503 -41.99 2.22 2.16
CA PRO A 503 -43.16 1.36 1.98
C PRO A 503 -43.63 1.38 0.52
N SER A 504 -44.04 0.22 0.02
CA SER A 504 -44.70 0.07 -1.28
C SER A 504 -45.92 -0.86 -1.15
N ALA A 505 -46.74 -0.94 -2.20
CA ALA A 505 -47.90 -1.84 -2.23
C ALA A 505 -47.54 -3.32 -2.01
N THR A 506 -46.31 -3.72 -2.34
CA THR A 506 -45.82 -5.10 -2.26
C THR A 506 -44.77 -5.33 -1.15
N CYS A 507 -44.32 -4.26 -0.50
CA CYS A 507 -43.30 -4.31 0.55
C CYS A 507 -43.62 -3.27 1.64
N VAL A 508 -44.53 -3.64 2.53
CA VAL A 508 -44.94 -2.80 3.67
C VAL A 508 -43.97 -3.01 4.82
N CYS A 509 -43.54 -1.93 5.46
CA CYS A 509 -42.70 -2.00 6.65
C CYS A 509 -43.49 -2.55 7.84
N ALA A 510 -42.92 -3.51 8.55
CA ALA A 510 -43.53 -4.07 9.75
C ALA A 510 -43.52 -3.03 10.89
N SER A 511 -44.61 -2.97 11.65
CA SER A 511 -44.74 -2.03 12.77
C SER A 511 -43.65 -2.26 13.82
N GLY A 512 -43.00 -1.18 14.25
CA GLY A 512 -41.94 -1.22 15.26
C GLY A 512 -40.61 -1.83 14.78
N LYS A 513 -40.46 -2.11 13.48
CA LYS A 513 -39.22 -2.66 12.90
C LYS A 513 -38.45 -1.60 12.11
N GLN A 514 -37.13 -1.74 12.14
CA GLN A 514 -36.18 -0.84 11.48
C GLN A 514 -35.23 -1.67 10.60
N TYR A 515 -34.90 -1.13 9.43
CA TYR A 515 -34.16 -1.80 8.38
C TYR A 515 -32.78 -1.16 8.13
N PHE A 516 -32.17 -0.61 9.18
CA PHE A 516 -30.77 -0.17 9.18
C PHE A 516 -29.80 -1.33 8.87
N GLY A 517 -28.55 -0.98 8.61
CA GLY A 517 -27.51 -1.93 8.21
C GLY A 517 -27.32 -3.08 9.19
N ARG A 518 -27.36 -4.33 8.70
CA ARG A 518 -26.99 -5.53 9.47
C ARG A 518 -26.15 -6.51 8.67
N GLY A 519 -25.35 -7.31 9.38
CA GLY A 519 -24.52 -8.36 8.79
C GLY A 519 -23.32 -7.81 8.00
N ALA A 520 -22.69 -8.67 7.22
CA ALA A 520 -21.36 -8.40 6.66
C ALA A 520 -21.35 -7.33 5.53
N ILE A 521 -22.50 -7.09 4.89
CA ILE A 521 -22.65 -6.04 3.86
C ILE A 521 -23.50 -4.86 4.35
N GLN A 522 -23.82 -4.81 5.65
CA GLN A 522 -24.77 -3.83 6.21
C GLN A 522 -26.07 -3.75 5.41
N LEU A 523 -26.73 -4.90 5.21
CA LEU A 523 -28.00 -5.02 4.50
C LEU A 523 -29.00 -4.00 5.04
N SER A 524 -29.45 -3.09 4.17
CA SER A 524 -30.28 -1.94 4.54
C SER A 524 -31.51 -1.83 3.64
N TRP A 525 -32.56 -1.17 4.14
CA TRP A 525 -33.86 -0.97 3.50
C TRP A 525 -34.82 -2.17 3.50
N ASN A 526 -36.09 -1.91 3.82
CA ASN A 526 -37.16 -2.91 3.90
C ASN A 526 -37.25 -3.82 2.65
N PHE A 527 -37.09 -3.29 1.44
CA PHE A 527 -37.16 -4.08 0.21
C PHE A 527 -36.00 -5.09 0.08
N ASN A 528 -34.80 -4.76 0.56
CA ASN A 528 -33.69 -5.70 0.55
C ASN A 528 -33.88 -6.81 1.59
N TYR A 529 -34.38 -6.49 2.79
CA TYR A 529 -34.77 -7.49 3.79
C TYR A 529 -35.88 -8.40 3.27
N ALA A 530 -36.88 -7.85 2.57
CA ALA A 530 -37.96 -8.63 1.97
C ALA A 530 -37.43 -9.61 0.91
N ASP A 531 -36.58 -9.14 -0.01
CA ASP A 531 -36.08 -9.96 -1.10
C ASP A 531 -35.07 -11.01 -0.62
N PHE A 532 -34.17 -10.67 0.30
CA PHE A 532 -33.30 -11.66 0.93
C PHE A 532 -34.09 -12.65 1.77
N GLY A 533 -35.11 -12.18 2.51
CA GLY A 533 -35.98 -13.04 3.32
C GLY A 533 -36.69 -14.12 2.50
N LYS A 534 -37.14 -13.80 1.27
CA LYS A 534 -37.70 -14.79 0.33
C LYS A 534 -36.67 -15.86 -0.03
N VAL A 535 -35.42 -15.48 -0.30
CA VAL A 535 -34.33 -16.42 -0.62
C VAL A 535 -33.96 -17.27 0.59
N ALA A 536 -33.93 -16.68 1.78
CA ALA A 536 -33.62 -17.36 3.03
C ALA A 536 -34.77 -18.22 3.58
N GLY A 537 -35.99 -18.10 3.03
CA GLY A 537 -37.19 -18.73 3.59
C GLY A 537 -37.54 -18.19 4.98
N LYS A 538 -37.24 -16.91 5.26
CA LYS A 538 -37.44 -16.24 6.54
C LYS A 538 -38.21 -14.94 6.35
N ASP A 539 -39.15 -14.66 7.24
CA ASP A 539 -39.81 -13.35 7.29
C ASP A 539 -38.89 -12.32 7.96
N LEU A 540 -37.96 -11.78 7.17
CA LEU A 540 -37.03 -10.74 7.60
C LEU A 540 -37.63 -9.33 7.56
N LEU A 541 -38.86 -9.16 7.04
CA LEU A 541 -39.59 -7.91 7.21
C LEU A 541 -40.10 -7.79 8.65
N ALA A 542 -40.64 -8.87 9.20
CA ALA A 542 -41.08 -8.92 10.59
C ALA A 542 -39.93 -9.18 11.58
N ASN A 543 -38.81 -9.78 11.14
CA ASN A 543 -37.70 -10.14 12.02
C ASN A 543 -36.33 -9.73 11.45
N PRO A 544 -36.11 -8.44 11.11
CA PRO A 544 -34.86 -7.97 10.51
C PRO A 544 -33.63 -8.18 11.41
N GLU A 545 -33.80 -8.20 12.72
CA GLU A 545 -32.75 -8.43 13.70
C GLU A 545 -32.05 -9.79 13.56
N LEU A 546 -32.69 -10.78 12.93
CA LEU A 546 -32.10 -12.11 12.70
C LEU A 546 -30.81 -12.03 11.88
N VAL A 547 -30.69 -11.06 10.97
CA VAL A 547 -29.47 -10.86 10.15
C VAL A 547 -28.26 -10.51 11.02
N ALA A 548 -28.46 -9.94 12.22
CA ALA A 548 -27.39 -9.63 13.17
C ALA A 548 -27.17 -10.67 14.27
N GLN A 549 -28.07 -11.64 14.40
CA GLN A 549 -28.04 -12.65 15.48
C GLN A 549 -27.61 -14.03 14.99
N ASP A 550 -27.87 -14.33 13.71
CA ASP A 550 -27.55 -15.62 13.10
C ASP A 550 -26.33 -15.48 12.18
N SER A 551 -25.27 -16.23 12.50
CA SER A 551 -24.00 -16.21 11.76
C SER A 551 -24.15 -16.59 10.28
N GLU A 552 -25.04 -17.53 9.96
CA GLU A 552 -25.29 -17.92 8.58
C GLU A 552 -26.01 -16.79 7.84
N LEU A 553 -27.02 -16.15 8.44
CA LEU A 553 -27.72 -15.01 7.82
C LEU A 553 -26.83 -13.77 7.66
N ALA A 554 -25.94 -13.51 8.62
CA ALA A 554 -25.01 -12.38 8.58
C ALA A 554 -24.08 -12.45 7.36
N TRP A 555 -23.56 -13.64 7.03
CA TRP A 555 -22.73 -13.87 5.85
C TRP A 555 -23.54 -14.11 4.58
N TRP A 556 -24.65 -14.84 4.67
CA TRP A 556 -25.47 -15.17 3.51
C TRP A 556 -26.12 -13.92 2.92
N SER A 557 -26.55 -12.95 3.74
CA SER A 557 -27.05 -11.67 3.23
C SER A 557 -26.03 -10.95 2.34
N ALA A 558 -24.74 -10.98 2.71
CA ALA A 558 -23.67 -10.38 1.92
C ALA A 558 -23.40 -11.13 0.61
N LEU A 559 -23.29 -12.46 0.68
CA LEU A 559 -23.10 -13.32 -0.50
C LEU A 559 -24.31 -13.26 -1.44
N TRP A 560 -25.53 -13.16 -0.91
CA TRP A 560 -26.73 -12.93 -1.70
C TRP A 560 -26.69 -11.59 -2.41
N PHE A 561 -26.36 -10.50 -1.70
CA PHE A 561 -26.29 -9.17 -2.29
C PHE A 561 -25.24 -9.12 -3.41
N TRP A 562 -24.09 -9.77 -3.19
CA TRP A 562 -23.00 -9.86 -4.15
C TRP A 562 -23.40 -10.55 -5.46
N ASN A 563 -24.22 -11.60 -5.38
CA ASN A 563 -24.57 -12.46 -6.51
C ASN A 563 -25.93 -12.15 -7.14
N ALA A 564 -26.78 -11.38 -6.49
CA ALA A 564 -28.12 -11.05 -6.99
C ALA A 564 -28.09 -9.94 -8.06
N ASP A 565 -28.96 -10.06 -9.07
CA ASP A 565 -29.20 -8.96 -10.01
C ASP A 565 -29.97 -7.83 -9.30
N LYS A 566 -29.35 -6.65 -9.24
CA LYS A 566 -29.93 -5.40 -8.72
C LYS A 566 -30.22 -4.45 -9.88
N TRP A 567 -31.00 -3.41 -9.60
CA TRP A 567 -31.36 -2.39 -10.59
C TRP A 567 -30.13 -1.68 -11.20
N ASN A 568 -29.03 -1.61 -10.46
CA ASN A 568 -27.77 -0.98 -10.86
C ASN A 568 -26.64 -1.98 -11.19
N GLY A 569 -26.94 -3.29 -11.24
CA GLY A 569 -26.00 -4.31 -11.70
C GLY A 569 -25.91 -5.55 -10.79
N ASN A 570 -24.89 -6.36 -11.05
CA ASN A 570 -24.57 -7.58 -10.32
C ASN A 570 -23.08 -7.61 -10.03
N ILE A 571 -22.69 -7.69 -8.75
CA ILE A 571 -21.30 -7.49 -8.35
C ILE A 571 -20.43 -8.66 -8.81
N HIS A 572 -20.88 -9.90 -8.61
CA HIS A 572 -20.17 -11.09 -9.10
C HIS A 572 -19.85 -10.98 -10.60
N LYS A 573 -20.86 -10.64 -11.43
CA LYS A 573 -20.67 -10.45 -12.88
C LYS A 573 -19.75 -9.28 -13.20
N ALA A 574 -19.73 -8.23 -12.38
CA ALA A 574 -18.84 -7.08 -12.58
C ALA A 574 -17.38 -7.42 -12.28
N MET A 575 -17.11 -8.27 -11.28
CA MET A 575 -15.75 -8.71 -10.95
C MET A 575 -15.06 -9.50 -12.06
N GLN A 576 -15.83 -10.02 -13.01
CA GLN A 576 -15.31 -10.69 -14.21
C GLN A 576 -14.82 -9.71 -15.30
N LYS A 577 -14.90 -8.40 -15.07
CA LYS A 577 -14.59 -7.35 -16.06
C LYS A 577 -13.58 -6.35 -15.51
N SER A 578 -12.93 -5.61 -16.40
CA SER A 578 -12.11 -4.44 -16.02
C SER A 578 -12.96 -3.39 -15.30
N GLY A 579 -12.43 -2.76 -14.26
CA GLY A 579 -13.18 -1.83 -13.41
C GLY A 579 -14.24 -2.50 -12.52
N GLY A 580 -14.14 -3.82 -12.31
CA GLY A 580 -15.07 -4.58 -11.47
C GLY A 580 -15.18 -4.04 -10.04
N PHE A 581 -14.06 -3.62 -9.44
CA PHE A 581 -14.05 -3.06 -8.09
C PHE A 581 -14.82 -1.73 -7.98
N ALA A 582 -14.59 -0.78 -8.89
CA ALA A 582 -15.35 0.47 -8.96
C ALA A 582 -16.84 0.21 -9.16
N THR A 583 -17.18 -0.76 -10.01
CA THR A 583 -18.57 -1.17 -10.24
C THR A 583 -19.20 -1.78 -8.99
N ALA A 584 -18.45 -2.56 -8.21
CA ALA A 584 -18.90 -3.09 -6.92
C ALA A 584 -19.24 -1.94 -5.94
N THR A 585 -18.35 -0.96 -5.80
CA THR A 585 -18.60 0.23 -4.95
C THR A 585 -19.84 1.00 -5.43
N PHE A 586 -20.01 1.17 -6.74
CA PHE A 586 -21.19 1.80 -7.31
C PHE A 586 -22.48 1.04 -7.00
N ILE A 587 -22.46 -0.29 -7.10
CA ILE A 587 -23.63 -1.12 -6.78
C ILE A 587 -23.99 -1.04 -5.31
N ILE A 588 -22.98 -1.05 -4.42
CA ILE A 588 -23.16 -1.03 -2.96
C ILE A 588 -23.64 0.35 -2.48
N ASN A 589 -22.96 1.43 -2.86
CA ASN A 589 -23.25 2.76 -2.31
C ASN A 589 -23.01 3.92 -3.29
N GLY A 590 -23.24 3.69 -4.59
CA GLY A 590 -22.88 4.65 -5.64
C GLY A 590 -23.55 6.02 -5.54
N GLY A 591 -24.74 6.11 -4.93
CA GLY A 591 -25.42 7.39 -4.70
C GLY A 591 -24.70 8.30 -3.71
N LEU A 592 -23.87 7.75 -2.83
CA LEU A 592 -23.10 8.50 -1.85
C LEU A 592 -21.62 8.56 -2.17
N GLU A 593 -21.08 7.62 -2.95
CA GLU A 593 -19.62 7.44 -3.10
C GLU A 593 -19.09 7.61 -4.53
N CYS A 594 -19.95 7.62 -5.56
CA CYS A 594 -19.53 7.62 -6.97
C CYS A 594 -19.96 8.87 -7.75
N GLY A 595 -19.31 9.09 -8.89
CA GLY A 595 -19.49 10.28 -9.73
C GLY A 595 -18.46 11.37 -9.45
N VAL A 596 -18.61 12.53 -10.11
CA VAL A 596 -17.58 13.59 -10.11
C VAL A 596 -17.42 14.28 -8.75
N ASN A 597 -18.49 14.34 -7.94
CA ASN A 597 -18.45 14.98 -6.62
C ASN A 597 -19.45 14.35 -5.64
N PRO A 598 -19.18 13.13 -5.15
CA PRO A 598 -20.09 12.42 -4.27
C PRO A 598 -20.06 12.96 -2.84
N PRO A 599 -21.19 12.89 -2.09
CA PRO A 599 -21.27 13.34 -0.70
C PRO A 599 -20.29 12.66 0.26
N ASN A 600 -19.96 11.38 0.04
CA ASN A 600 -19.12 10.55 0.89
C ASN A 600 -17.90 10.03 0.13
N LYS A 601 -17.16 10.95 -0.50
CA LYS A 601 -15.99 10.63 -1.34
C LYS A 601 -14.82 9.94 -0.60
N ASP A 602 -14.72 10.11 0.71
CA ASP A 602 -13.61 9.53 1.48
C ASP A 602 -13.79 8.03 1.73
N SER A 603 -15.03 7.55 1.79
CA SER A 603 -15.33 6.12 1.98
C SER A 603 -14.79 5.26 0.84
N GLU A 604 -14.91 5.69 -0.41
CA GLU A 604 -14.35 4.96 -1.54
C GLU A 604 -12.84 4.75 -1.40
N LYS A 605 -12.10 5.76 -0.91
CA LYS A 605 -10.64 5.63 -0.75
C LYS A 605 -10.30 4.53 0.24
N VAL A 606 -11.08 4.40 1.31
CA VAL A 606 -10.92 3.32 2.29
C VAL A 606 -11.27 1.96 1.67
N ARG A 607 -12.30 1.88 0.82
CA ARG A 607 -12.61 0.67 0.05
C ARG A 607 -11.44 0.28 -0.85
N ILE A 608 -10.89 1.21 -1.64
CA ILE A 608 -9.75 0.98 -2.54
C ILE A 608 -8.52 0.53 -1.75
N ALA A 609 -8.19 1.21 -0.64
CA ALA A 609 -7.06 0.84 0.20
C ALA A 609 -7.22 -0.56 0.80
N SER A 610 -8.42 -0.90 1.27
CA SER A 610 -8.73 -2.23 1.81
C SER A 610 -8.63 -3.30 0.72
N TYR A 611 -9.17 -3.03 -0.47
CA TYR A 611 -9.06 -3.93 -1.62
C TYR A 611 -7.60 -4.17 -2.00
N ALA A 612 -6.79 -3.11 -2.11
CA ALA A 612 -5.37 -3.22 -2.41
C ALA A 612 -4.62 -4.05 -1.35
N LYS A 613 -4.90 -3.82 -0.05
CA LYS A 613 -4.38 -4.62 1.06
C LYS A 613 -4.73 -6.10 0.90
N TYR A 614 -5.99 -6.43 0.63
CA TYR A 614 -6.40 -7.83 0.49
C TYR A 614 -5.87 -8.48 -0.79
N CYS A 615 -5.76 -7.73 -1.88
CA CYS A 615 -5.07 -8.18 -3.09
C CYS A 615 -3.60 -8.53 -2.83
N GLN A 616 -2.89 -7.68 -2.10
CA GLN A 616 -1.50 -7.92 -1.69
C GLN A 616 -1.39 -9.21 -0.86
N VAL A 617 -2.26 -9.38 0.13
CA VAL A 617 -2.29 -10.56 1.00
C VAL A 617 -2.59 -11.85 0.22
N LEU A 618 -3.48 -11.78 -0.78
CA LEU A 618 -3.86 -12.92 -1.61
C LEU A 618 -2.91 -13.14 -2.80
N GLY A 619 -1.87 -12.31 -2.94
CA GLY A 619 -0.85 -12.42 -3.97
C GLY A 619 -1.39 -12.16 -5.38
N VAL A 620 -2.27 -11.17 -5.55
CA VAL A 620 -2.84 -10.77 -6.84
C VAL A 620 -2.75 -9.25 -7.04
N ALA A 621 -2.53 -8.80 -8.27
CA ALA A 621 -2.62 -7.38 -8.60
C ALA A 621 -4.10 -6.90 -8.54
N PRO A 622 -4.38 -5.71 -7.98
CA PRO A 622 -5.74 -5.16 -7.89
C PRO A 622 -6.42 -4.93 -9.26
N GLY A 623 -5.61 -4.76 -10.31
CA GLY A 623 -6.09 -4.33 -11.64
C GLY A 623 -6.31 -2.82 -11.71
N ASP A 624 -6.82 -2.36 -12.85
CA ASP A 624 -7.00 -0.94 -13.15
C ASP A 624 -8.44 -0.47 -12.88
N ASN A 625 -8.69 0.83 -13.03
CA ASN A 625 -10.02 1.46 -12.94
C ASN A 625 -10.72 1.19 -11.60
N LEU A 626 -9.99 1.39 -10.50
CA LEU A 626 -10.47 1.09 -9.14
C LEU A 626 -11.46 2.11 -8.58
N SER A 627 -11.48 3.32 -9.13
CA SER A 627 -12.37 4.39 -8.66
C SER A 627 -13.60 4.58 -9.56
N CYS A 628 -14.77 4.65 -8.92
CA CYS A 628 -16.03 5.12 -9.44
C CYS A 628 -16.23 6.64 -9.28
N GLN A 629 -15.26 7.39 -8.72
CA GLN A 629 -15.28 8.87 -8.68
C GLN A 629 -14.85 9.50 -9.99
N THR A 630 -15.52 9.09 -11.07
CA THR A 630 -15.24 9.56 -12.42
C THR A 630 -16.54 9.96 -13.13
N PRO A 631 -16.47 10.73 -14.22
CA PRO A 631 -17.63 11.02 -15.06
C PRO A 631 -18.29 9.78 -15.68
N ALA A 632 -17.64 8.61 -15.61
CA ALA A 632 -18.19 7.35 -16.11
C ALA A 632 -19.27 6.76 -15.19
N PHE A 633 -19.45 7.29 -13.98
CA PHE A 633 -20.46 6.82 -13.02
C PHE A 633 -21.54 7.89 -12.74
N PRO A 634 -22.83 7.51 -12.73
CA PRO A 634 -23.35 6.18 -13.09
C PRO A 634 -23.11 5.88 -14.59
N PRO A 635 -22.80 4.62 -14.95
CA PRO A 635 -22.62 4.24 -16.34
C PRO A 635 -23.91 4.49 -17.12
N LYS A 636 -23.77 5.09 -18.31
CA LYS A 636 -24.90 5.27 -19.23
C LYS A 636 -25.22 3.92 -19.86
N ASN A 637 -26.45 3.47 -19.66
CA ASN A 637 -26.98 2.22 -20.25
C ASN A 637 -26.95 2.24 -21.78
#